data_AF-A0A1J5RY91-F1
#
_entry.id   AF-A0A1J5RY91-F1
#
_cell.length_a   1.000
_cell.length_b   1.000
_cell.length_c   1.000
_cell.angle_alpha   90.00
_cell.angle_beta   90.00
_cell.angle_gamma   90.00
#
_symmetry.space_group_name_H-M   'P 1'
#
loop_
_entity.id
_entity.type
_entity.pdbx_description
1 polymer ?
#
loop_
_entity_poly.entity_id
_entity_poly.type
_entity_poly.pdbx_seq_one_letter_code
_entity_poly.pdbx_strand_id
1 'polypeptide(L)'
;MAENIKHGAPQHEFLGFDKQSLRHSLVNRLTYAVGKESLNASVRDWFHAVAFAARDRLIEHCMETQRRYYREDVKRVYYLSMEFLTGRMLANSLLNMGFFDNCRDVLLELGVDFDAVREIEEDAALGNGGLGRLAACFLDSLATLGIPSYGYGIRYEYGMFHQDIENGYQVERPDNWLRYGNPWEFPRPDLLYKVNFYGRVMHCKDDDGTYRYHWLDTTEVMAMAYDTPVPGFGNNTVNNMRLWSAKATRDFDLRYFNNGDYIKAVGDKSESESLSKVLYPDDTTLMGKELRLKQQYFFVTASLQDILFRFQKYHRDFDLLPDKAAIQLNDTHPSVSIPELMRLLMDIHHLDWDRAWGISVRIFSYTNHTLMPEALETWPLEMFERVLPRHMQIIYEINHRFLHDVMHRNPGDIELLRRISIIDEDMGKRVRMAHLAIVGSHKVNGVAEIHTDLMKSTTFADFEQIYPGKIINITNGITPRRWINQANPALSALITRHIGEGWKTGLEELERLAPLAENKAFKQAFMSVKQTNKAKLSAYIREHLKIEVNPDSLFDVQIKRIHEYKRQLLNLLHVVTRYNRIRAGKTEGLVPRTVIFSGKAAPGYAAAKLIIKLINDVADFVNNDPAMHGLLKVVFIPNYNVAIATDIIPATDLSEQISTAGTEASGTGNMKMALNGALTIGTMDGANVEIGAEVGWDNIFIFGLNIEEAAKLRRHGYIPRDHCHANDELRQALDMIGSGYFSPEEPERFRAIVDNLTQGGDRFLLLADYAAYVDCQLKVDALYNKPDEWARKAILNVAGMGKFSSDRSIGEYAEKIWRVEPLPKRQTIRQQAQLNMASEEPLAVAY
;
A
#
# COMPACT_ATOMS: atom_id res chain seq x y z
N MET A 1 -31.00 -13.28 -27.41
CA MET A 1 -32.05 -13.25 -26.36
C MET A 1 -31.85 -12.06 -25.42
N ALA A 2 -31.79 -10.82 -25.93
CA ALA A 2 -31.54 -9.63 -25.11
C ALA A 2 -32.48 -8.47 -25.48
N GLU A 3 -33.76 -8.79 -25.73
CA GLU A 3 -34.76 -7.78 -26.09
C GLU A 3 -36.00 -7.74 -25.19
N ASN A 4 -36.13 -8.58 -24.15
CA ASN A 4 -37.40 -8.68 -23.41
C ASN A 4 -37.32 -8.55 -21.88
N ILE A 5 -36.49 -7.65 -21.33
CA ILE A 5 -36.67 -7.14 -19.95
C ILE A 5 -36.22 -5.67 -19.87
N LYS A 6 -37.05 -4.72 -20.33
CA LYS A 6 -36.81 -3.28 -20.11
C LYS A 6 -37.97 -2.49 -19.51
N HIS A 7 -39.07 -3.13 -19.14
CA HIS A 7 -40.20 -2.46 -18.48
C HIS A 7 -40.64 -3.22 -17.23
N GLY A 8 -40.18 -2.77 -16.06
CA GLY A 8 -40.63 -3.32 -14.77
C GLY A 8 -39.63 -3.30 -13.60
N ALA A 9 -38.43 -2.73 -13.74
CA ALA A 9 -37.56 -2.59 -12.58
C ALA A 9 -38.18 -1.59 -11.58
N PRO A 10 -38.43 -1.96 -10.32
CA PRO A 10 -38.98 -1.04 -9.33
C PRO A 10 -38.07 0.19 -9.20
N GLN A 11 -38.67 1.38 -9.16
CA GLN A 11 -37.94 2.61 -8.86
C GLN A 11 -37.45 2.52 -7.41
N HIS A 12 -36.15 2.35 -7.22
CA HIS A 12 -35.53 2.34 -5.91
C HIS A 12 -35.25 3.78 -5.48
N GLU A 13 -35.93 4.26 -4.45
CA GLU A 13 -35.60 5.53 -3.81
C GLU A 13 -34.31 5.38 -3.00
N PHE A 14 -33.39 6.34 -3.14
CA PHE A 14 -32.12 6.31 -2.41
C PHE A 14 -32.35 6.59 -0.92
N LEU A 15 -31.60 5.92 -0.05
CA LEU A 15 -31.65 6.17 1.37
C LEU A 15 -31.12 7.57 1.72
N GLY A 16 -31.86 8.31 2.54
CA GLY A 16 -31.48 9.65 2.98
C GLY A 16 -30.23 9.68 3.88
N PHE A 17 -29.49 10.78 3.86
CA PHE A 17 -28.32 11.03 4.71
C PHE A 17 -28.64 11.86 5.97
N ASP A 18 -29.90 12.26 6.15
CA ASP A 18 -30.36 13.01 7.31
C ASP A 18 -30.51 12.13 8.55
N LYS A 19 -30.59 12.77 9.73
CA LYS A 19 -30.67 12.08 11.02
C LYS A 19 -31.87 11.15 11.14
N GLN A 20 -33.03 11.50 10.57
CA GLN A 20 -34.24 10.67 10.67
C GLN A 20 -34.08 9.39 9.87
N SER A 21 -33.62 9.51 8.61
CA SER A 21 -33.33 8.36 7.73
C SER A 21 -32.26 7.44 8.33
N LEU A 22 -31.21 8.01 8.92
CA LEU A 22 -30.14 7.26 9.58
C LEU A 22 -30.65 6.53 10.83
N ARG A 23 -31.42 7.19 11.70
CA ARG A 23 -32.00 6.56 12.90
C ARG A 23 -32.85 5.35 12.51
N HIS A 24 -33.71 5.49 11.50
CA HIS A 24 -34.53 4.39 11.01
C HIS A 24 -33.66 3.25 10.45
N SER A 25 -32.64 3.57 9.65
CA SER A 25 -31.72 2.57 9.10
C SER A 25 -30.98 1.80 10.19
N LEU A 26 -30.46 2.51 11.20
CA LEU A 26 -29.68 1.91 12.29
C LEU A 26 -30.52 0.96 13.14
N VAL A 27 -31.73 1.40 13.55
CA VAL A 27 -32.65 0.55 14.31
C VAL A 27 -33.05 -0.67 13.49
N ASN A 28 -33.40 -0.50 12.20
CA ASN A 28 -33.74 -1.61 11.33
C ASN A 28 -32.58 -2.59 11.15
N ARG A 29 -31.35 -2.10 10.99
CA ARG A 29 -30.18 -2.98 10.84
C ARG A 29 -29.85 -3.72 12.12
N LEU A 30 -30.00 -3.08 13.28
CA LEU A 30 -29.87 -3.76 14.56
C LEU A 30 -30.92 -4.87 14.73
N THR A 31 -32.17 -4.60 14.39
CA THR A 31 -33.27 -5.57 14.53
C THR A 31 -33.22 -6.68 13.48
N TYR A 32 -33.13 -6.36 12.20
CA TYR A 32 -33.34 -7.33 11.11
C TYR A 32 -32.06 -7.95 10.57
N ALA A 33 -30.91 -7.26 10.66
CA ALA A 33 -29.64 -7.80 10.17
C ALA A 33 -28.79 -8.40 11.29
N VAL A 34 -28.75 -7.74 12.46
CA VAL A 34 -28.00 -8.23 13.63
C VAL A 34 -28.86 -9.14 14.52
N GLY A 35 -30.18 -8.93 14.56
CA GLY A 35 -31.09 -9.75 15.39
C GLY A 35 -31.12 -9.33 16.85
N LYS A 36 -30.92 -8.03 17.15
CA LYS A 36 -30.85 -7.47 18.50
C LYS A 36 -31.79 -6.27 18.69
N GLU A 37 -32.09 -5.98 19.94
CA GLU A 37 -32.75 -4.75 20.37
C GLU A 37 -31.73 -3.81 21.05
N SER A 38 -32.04 -2.51 21.09
CA SER A 38 -31.12 -1.50 21.63
C SER A 38 -30.69 -1.73 23.08
N LEU A 39 -31.61 -2.22 23.93
CA LEU A 39 -31.35 -2.46 25.36
C LEU A 39 -30.28 -3.54 25.62
N ASN A 40 -30.13 -4.50 24.71
CA ASN A 40 -29.27 -5.68 24.87
C ASN A 40 -28.15 -5.76 23.82
N ALA A 41 -27.93 -4.67 23.07
CA ALA A 41 -26.93 -4.61 22.00
C ALA A 41 -25.54 -4.27 22.57
N SER A 42 -24.56 -5.11 22.26
CA SER A 42 -23.15 -4.83 22.52
C SER A 42 -22.58 -3.78 21.57
N VAL A 43 -21.39 -3.26 21.87
CA VAL A 43 -20.67 -2.35 20.96
C VAL A 43 -20.42 -3.01 19.59
N ARG A 44 -20.17 -4.32 19.55
CA ARG A 44 -20.01 -5.09 18.31
C ARG A 44 -21.31 -5.19 17.51
N ASP A 45 -22.45 -5.32 18.18
CA ASP A 45 -23.77 -5.33 17.52
C ASP A 45 -24.04 -3.98 16.86
N TRP A 46 -23.73 -2.89 17.57
CA TRP A 46 -23.80 -1.53 17.03
C TRP A 46 -22.83 -1.30 15.87
N PHE A 47 -21.59 -1.79 15.95
CA PHE A 47 -20.66 -1.74 14.82
C PHE A 47 -21.25 -2.35 13.55
N HIS A 48 -21.81 -3.56 13.63
CA HIS A 48 -22.44 -4.20 12.47
C HIS A 48 -23.65 -3.41 11.97
N ALA A 49 -24.50 -2.92 12.88
CA ALA A 49 -25.67 -2.12 12.51
C ALA A 49 -25.27 -0.84 11.74
N VAL A 50 -24.24 -0.12 12.21
CA VAL A 50 -23.73 1.09 11.56
C VAL A 50 -23.05 0.76 10.23
N ALA A 51 -22.21 -0.28 10.20
CA ALA A 51 -21.54 -0.72 8.98
C ALA A 51 -22.55 -1.13 7.90
N PHE A 52 -23.61 -1.87 8.25
CA PHE A 52 -24.67 -2.21 7.30
C PHE A 52 -25.45 -0.97 6.83
N ALA A 53 -25.81 -0.05 7.74
CA ALA A 53 -26.50 1.18 7.36
C ALA A 53 -25.67 2.06 6.40
N ALA A 54 -24.34 2.09 6.59
CA ALA A 54 -23.42 2.75 5.67
C ALA A 54 -23.30 1.99 4.35
N ARG A 55 -23.15 0.65 4.39
CA ARG A 55 -23.04 -0.21 3.21
C ARG A 55 -24.26 -0.13 2.31
N ASP A 56 -25.46 0.00 2.85
CA ASP A 56 -26.69 0.14 2.07
C ASP A 56 -26.63 1.36 1.14
N ARG A 57 -26.21 2.50 1.68
CA ARG A 57 -26.00 3.73 0.91
C ARG A 57 -24.87 3.55 -0.11
N LEU A 58 -23.77 2.90 0.28
CA LEU A 58 -22.66 2.63 -0.65
C LEU A 58 -23.10 1.77 -1.83
N ILE A 59 -23.92 0.73 -1.61
CA ILE A 59 -24.30 -0.19 -2.69
C ILE A 59 -25.29 0.44 -3.67
N GLU A 60 -26.20 1.30 -3.21
CA GLU A 60 -27.08 2.09 -4.10
C GLU A 60 -26.26 2.93 -5.08
N HIS A 61 -25.27 3.66 -4.56
CA HIS A 61 -24.38 4.48 -5.36
C HIS A 61 -23.42 3.64 -6.23
N CYS A 62 -22.96 2.49 -5.75
CA CYS A 62 -22.13 1.56 -6.52
C CYS A 62 -22.91 0.99 -7.71
N MET A 63 -24.15 0.55 -7.51
CA MET A 63 -25.02 0.07 -8.58
C MET A 63 -25.26 1.16 -9.63
N GLU A 64 -25.55 2.40 -9.21
CA GLU A 64 -25.74 3.50 -10.14
C GLU A 64 -24.45 3.85 -10.90
N THR A 65 -23.32 3.86 -10.21
CA THR A 65 -21.99 4.05 -10.80
C THR A 65 -21.73 3.00 -11.89
N GLN A 66 -21.95 1.72 -11.60
CA GLN A 66 -21.77 0.64 -12.58
C GLN A 66 -22.76 0.77 -13.75
N ARG A 67 -24.04 1.06 -13.49
CA ARG A 67 -25.03 1.30 -14.56
C ARG A 67 -24.61 2.44 -15.47
N ARG A 68 -24.03 3.50 -14.91
CA ARG A 68 -23.51 4.63 -15.69
C ARG A 68 -22.32 4.20 -16.55
N TYR A 69 -21.37 3.44 -15.99
CA TYR A 69 -20.22 2.94 -16.77
C TYR A 69 -20.63 2.05 -17.95
N TYR A 70 -21.74 1.32 -17.85
CA TYR A 70 -22.27 0.54 -18.98
C TYR A 70 -23.06 1.40 -19.96
N ARG A 71 -23.87 2.36 -19.49
CA ARG A 71 -24.65 3.25 -20.36
C ARG A 71 -23.78 4.14 -21.24
N GLU A 72 -22.72 4.69 -20.66
CA GLU A 72 -21.78 5.59 -21.34
C GLU A 72 -20.65 4.84 -22.08
N ASP A 73 -20.60 3.51 -21.96
CA ASP A 73 -19.60 2.63 -22.59
C ASP A 73 -18.14 3.13 -22.46
N VAL A 74 -17.80 3.55 -21.25
CA VAL A 74 -16.50 4.18 -20.94
C VAL A 74 -15.37 3.18 -20.84
N LYS A 75 -14.15 3.65 -21.16
CA LYS A 75 -12.90 2.96 -20.84
C LYS A 75 -12.74 2.82 -19.33
N ARG A 76 -12.31 1.65 -18.87
CA ARG A 76 -12.15 1.34 -17.44
C ARG A 76 -10.72 0.99 -17.09
N VAL A 77 -10.27 1.45 -15.92
CA VAL A 77 -8.98 1.11 -15.34
C VAL A 77 -9.10 -0.12 -14.44
N TYR A 78 -8.20 -1.06 -14.61
CA TYR A 78 -8.11 -2.28 -13.82
C TYR A 78 -6.75 -2.31 -13.11
N TYR A 79 -6.76 -2.07 -11.81
CA TYR A 79 -5.56 -2.00 -10.99
C TYR A 79 -5.30 -3.35 -10.33
N LEU A 80 -4.29 -4.09 -10.80
CA LEU A 80 -3.95 -5.42 -10.29
C LEU A 80 -2.86 -5.31 -9.25
N SER A 81 -3.14 -5.72 -8.02
CA SER A 81 -2.18 -5.68 -6.91
C SER A 81 -2.31 -6.93 -6.03
N MET A 82 -1.16 -7.49 -5.62
CA MET A 82 -1.13 -8.57 -4.62
C MET A 82 -1.56 -8.11 -3.23
N GLU A 83 -1.51 -6.81 -2.95
CA GLU A 83 -1.90 -6.25 -1.66
C GLU A 83 -2.74 -4.97 -1.77
N PHE A 84 -3.69 -4.81 -0.86
CA PHE A 84 -4.46 -3.60 -0.60
C PHE A 84 -4.51 -3.35 0.90
N LEU A 85 -3.71 -2.42 1.40
CA LEU A 85 -3.69 -2.10 2.83
C LEU A 85 -4.76 -1.03 3.12
N THR A 86 -6.04 -1.38 3.04
CA THR A 86 -7.17 -0.43 3.10
C THR A 86 -7.36 0.18 4.49
N GLY A 87 -7.10 -0.60 5.55
CA GLY A 87 -7.42 -0.26 6.93
C GLY A 87 -8.93 -0.29 7.21
N ARG A 88 -9.33 0.12 8.41
CA ARG A 88 -10.74 0.34 8.79
C ARG A 88 -11.53 1.16 7.77
N MET A 89 -12.75 0.73 7.46
CA MET A 89 -13.62 1.31 6.44
C MET A 89 -14.74 2.18 7.01
N LEU A 90 -15.14 2.01 8.29
CA LEU A 90 -16.32 2.69 8.84
C LEU A 90 -16.21 4.21 8.75
N ALA A 91 -15.23 4.79 9.43
CA ALA A 91 -15.06 6.25 9.44
C ALA A 91 -14.78 6.81 8.03
N ASN A 92 -14.00 6.08 7.22
CA ASN A 92 -13.69 6.48 5.86
C ASN A 92 -14.94 6.53 4.96
N SER A 93 -15.82 5.52 5.07
CA SER A 93 -17.06 5.45 4.30
C SER A 93 -18.02 6.57 4.68
N LEU A 94 -18.19 6.81 5.98
CA LEU A 94 -19.06 7.86 6.50
C LEU A 94 -18.57 9.26 6.10
N LEU A 95 -17.25 9.48 6.13
CA LEU A 95 -16.63 10.76 5.73
C LEU A 95 -16.74 10.99 4.22
N ASN A 96 -16.38 10.00 3.40
CA ASN A 96 -16.41 10.13 1.94
C ASN A 96 -17.84 10.36 1.41
N MET A 97 -18.83 9.71 2.02
CA MET A 97 -20.25 9.88 1.69
C MET A 97 -20.89 11.13 2.32
N GLY A 98 -20.18 11.86 3.20
CA GLY A 98 -20.63 13.14 3.74
C GLY A 98 -21.72 13.07 4.81
N PHE A 99 -21.85 11.96 5.55
CA PHE A 99 -22.84 11.83 6.62
C PHE A 99 -22.26 11.38 7.97
N PHE A 100 -20.94 11.53 8.14
CA PHE A 100 -20.23 11.24 9.38
C PHE A 100 -20.83 11.92 10.62
N ASP A 101 -20.98 13.24 10.60
CA ASP A 101 -21.49 13.99 11.76
C ASP A 101 -22.94 13.61 12.09
N ASN A 102 -23.80 13.46 11.08
CA ASN A 102 -25.18 13.01 11.30
C ASN A 102 -25.23 11.60 11.92
N CYS A 103 -24.36 10.69 11.48
CA CYS A 103 -24.28 9.34 12.03
C CYS A 103 -23.79 9.37 13.48
N ARG A 104 -22.74 10.14 13.78
CA ARG A 104 -22.21 10.30 15.14
C ARG A 104 -23.26 10.87 16.08
N ASP A 105 -23.96 11.92 15.66
CA ASP A 105 -25.00 12.56 16.46
C ASP A 105 -26.17 11.61 16.75
N VAL A 106 -26.63 10.85 15.75
CA VAL A 106 -27.69 9.86 15.94
C VAL A 106 -27.27 8.76 16.91
N LEU A 107 -26.03 8.28 16.84
CA LEU A 107 -25.51 7.29 17.79
C LEU A 107 -25.45 7.87 19.21
N LEU A 108 -25.00 9.11 19.37
CA LEU A 108 -25.00 9.80 20.65
C LEU A 108 -26.41 9.94 21.23
N GLU A 109 -27.39 10.31 20.40
CA GLU A 109 -28.81 10.37 20.79
C GLU A 109 -29.39 9.00 21.18
N LEU A 110 -28.81 7.91 20.67
CA LEU A 110 -29.15 6.52 21.04
C LEU A 110 -28.33 6.01 22.23
N GLY A 111 -27.46 6.83 22.83
CA GLY A 111 -26.60 6.45 23.95
C GLY A 111 -25.40 5.59 23.55
N VAL A 112 -24.97 5.62 22.29
CA VAL A 112 -23.89 4.81 21.73
C VAL A 112 -22.68 5.68 21.42
N ASP A 113 -21.53 5.34 21.98
CA ASP A 113 -20.27 6.01 21.67
C ASP A 113 -19.72 5.55 20.31
N PHE A 114 -19.63 6.48 19.36
CA PHE A 114 -19.07 6.22 18.04
C PHE A 114 -17.60 5.80 18.10
N ASP A 115 -16.81 6.35 19.04
CA ASP A 115 -15.39 6.05 19.14
C ASP A 115 -15.19 4.59 19.57
N ALA A 116 -15.91 4.15 20.60
CA ALA A 116 -15.98 2.75 20.97
C ALA A 116 -16.43 1.83 19.82
N VAL A 117 -17.45 2.23 19.05
CA VAL A 117 -17.94 1.45 17.89
C VAL A 117 -16.89 1.31 16.79
N ARG A 118 -16.20 2.40 16.46
CA ARG A 118 -15.13 2.43 15.45
C ARG A 118 -13.94 1.55 15.84
N GLU A 119 -13.58 1.51 17.12
CA GLU A 119 -12.44 0.73 17.59
C GLU A 119 -12.65 -0.79 17.52
N ILE A 120 -13.91 -1.26 17.46
CA ILE A 120 -14.23 -2.68 17.25
C ILE A 120 -13.89 -3.17 15.84
N GLU A 121 -13.81 -2.27 14.86
CA GLU A 121 -13.48 -2.66 13.49
C GLU A 121 -12.04 -3.17 13.39
N GLU A 122 -11.86 -4.40 12.91
CA GLU A 122 -10.53 -4.92 12.60
C GLU A 122 -10.03 -4.32 11.27
N ASP A 123 -8.72 -4.04 11.18
CA ASP A 123 -8.10 -3.66 9.91
C ASP A 123 -8.22 -4.84 8.93
N ALA A 124 -8.63 -4.57 7.68
CA ALA A 124 -8.64 -5.62 6.67
C ALA A 124 -7.21 -6.07 6.37
N ALA A 125 -6.90 -7.33 6.71
CA ALA A 125 -5.55 -7.90 6.58
C ALA A 125 -5.26 -8.30 5.12
N LEU A 126 -5.32 -7.33 4.21
CA LEU A 126 -5.22 -7.51 2.76
C LEU A 126 -3.91 -6.97 2.18
N GLY A 127 -3.01 -6.47 3.03
CA GLY A 127 -1.72 -5.94 2.61
C GLY A 127 -0.70 -5.88 3.74
N ASN A 128 0.53 -5.54 3.39
CA ASN A 128 1.63 -5.42 4.34
C ASN A 128 2.26 -4.02 4.33
N GLY A 129 2.67 -3.53 3.16
CA GLY A 129 3.61 -2.42 3.06
C GLY A 129 3.11 -1.17 2.32
N GLY A 130 4.08 -0.36 1.89
CA GLY A 130 3.85 0.85 1.12
C GLY A 130 3.17 0.61 -0.22
N LEU A 131 3.43 -0.52 -0.87
CA LEU A 131 2.82 -0.91 -2.15
C LEU A 131 1.29 -1.08 -1.99
N GLY A 132 0.85 -1.85 -1.00
CA GLY A 132 -0.57 -2.07 -0.71
C GLY A 132 -1.25 -0.81 -0.19
N ARG A 133 -0.53 0.03 0.54
CA ARG A 133 -1.07 1.30 1.02
C ARG A 133 -1.24 2.32 -0.11
N LEU A 134 -0.32 2.33 -1.08
CA LEU A 134 -0.42 3.11 -2.30
C LEU A 134 -1.63 2.66 -3.13
N ALA A 135 -1.78 1.36 -3.37
CA ALA A 135 -2.93 0.80 -4.08
C ALA A 135 -4.25 1.24 -3.44
N ALA A 136 -4.33 1.21 -2.10
CA ALA A 136 -5.51 1.68 -1.38
C ALA A 136 -5.72 3.20 -1.46
N CYS A 137 -4.66 4.03 -1.48
CA CYS A 137 -4.79 5.47 -1.76
C CYS A 137 -5.29 5.73 -3.19
N PHE A 138 -4.79 4.95 -4.15
CA PHE A 138 -5.16 5.05 -5.56
C PHE A 138 -6.63 4.68 -5.80
N LEU A 139 -7.15 3.64 -5.15
CA LEU A 139 -8.58 3.32 -5.26
C LEU A 139 -9.48 4.45 -4.72
N ASP A 140 -9.10 5.09 -3.62
CA ASP A 140 -9.81 6.24 -3.06
C ASP A 140 -9.76 7.47 -3.99
N SER A 141 -8.60 7.75 -4.59
CA SER A 141 -8.43 8.82 -5.59
C SER A 141 -9.18 8.56 -6.90
N LEU A 142 -9.13 7.32 -7.43
CA LEU A 142 -9.91 6.92 -8.61
C LEU A 142 -11.40 7.17 -8.40
N ALA A 143 -11.94 6.79 -7.24
CA ALA A 143 -13.33 7.04 -6.89
C ALA A 143 -13.62 8.54 -6.71
N THR A 144 -12.74 9.28 -6.02
CA THR A 144 -12.90 10.73 -5.76
C THR A 144 -12.87 11.57 -7.04
N LEU A 145 -12.03 11.18 -8.01
CA LEU A 145 -11.95 11.82 -9.32
C LEU A 145 -13.06 11.38 -10.28
N GLY A 146 -13.85 10.36 -9.94
CA GLY A 146 -14.90 9.86 -10.83
C GLY A 146 -14.38 9.03 -12.00
N ILE A 147 -13.18 8.45 -11.87
CA ILE A 147 -12.56 7.62 -12.91
C ILE A 147 -13.15 6.20 -12.84
N PRO A 148 -13.65 5.66 -13.95
CA PRO A 148 -14.17 4.29 -14.00
C PRO A 148 -13.08 3.27 -13.70
N SER A 149 -13.18 2.59 -12.55
CA SER A 149 -12.12 1.66 -12.14
C SER A 149 -12.58 0.46 -11.33
N TYR A 150 -11.72 -0.55 -11.31
CA TYR A 150 -11.74 -1.71 -10.43
C TYR A 150 -10.35 -1.95 -9.85
N GLY A 151 -10.28 -2.30 -8.56
CA GLY A 151 -9.11 -2.93 -7.96
C GLY A 151 -9.27 -4.45 -7.96
N TYR A 152 -8.25 -5.20 -8.35
CA TYR A 152 -8.24 -6.66 -8.27
C TYR A 152 -7.10 -7.17 -7.40
N GLY A 153 -7.41 -8.11 -6.50
CA GLY A 153 -6.45 -8.79 -5.63
C GLY A 153 -6.99 -10.09 -5.05
N ILE A 154 -6.36 -10.58 -3.99
CA ILE A 154 -6.75 -11.82 -3.30
C ILE A 154 -7.41 -11.47 -1.96
N ARG A 155 -8.45 -12.22 -1.59
CA ARG A 155 -9.10 -12.11 -0.28
C ARG A 155 -8.38 -13.00 0.73
N TYR A 156 -7.29 -12.51 1.31
CA TYR A 156 -6.50 -13.28 2.28
C TYR A 156 -7.28 -13.51 3.58
N GLU A 157 -7.30 -14.76 4.03
CA GLU A 157 -7.99 -15.14 5.26
C GLU A 157 -7.27 -14.65 6.53
N TYR A 158 -5.94 -14.71 6.52
CA TYR A 158 -5.07 -14.45 7.68
C TYR A 158 -4.03 -13.34 7.46
N GLY A 159 -4.18 -12.56 6.38
CA GLY A 159 -3.24 -11.53 5.98
C GLY A 159 -1.80 -12.01 5.91
N MET A 160 -0.84 -11.17 6.31
CA MET A 160 0.55 -11.59 6.45
C MET A 160 0.77 -12.28 7.81
N PHE A 161 0.55 -11.55 8.90
CA PHE A 161 0.44 -12.02 10.28
C PHE A 161 0.11 -10.84 11.23
N HIS A 162 -0.46 -11.16 12.39
CA HIS A 162 -0.52 -10.32 13.57
C HIS A 162 0.82 -10.41 14.31
N GLN A 163 1.42 -9.26 14.65
CA GLN A 163 2.72 -9.22 15.31
C GLN A 163 2.55 -9.02 16.81
N ASP A 164 2.94 -10.03 17.59
CA ASP A 164 3.14 -9.88 19.03
C ASP A 164 4.62 -9.66 19.34
N ILE A 165 4.89 -9.07 20.51
CA ILE A 165 6.23 -8.94 21.05
C ILE A 165 6.29 -9.73 22.36
N GLU A 166 7.01 -10.85 22.36
CA GLU A 166 7.20 -11.71 23.52
C GLU A 166 8.68 -11.72 23.91
N ASN A 167 9.02 -11.33 25.14
CA ASN A 167 10.42 -11.22 25.61
C ASN A 167 11.32 -10.38 24.66
N GLY A 168 10.73 -9.35 24.04
CA GLY A 168 11.38 -8.48 23.06
C GLY A 168 11.48 -9.06 21.64
N TYR A 169 11.09 -10.32 21.41
CA TYR A 169 11.09 -10.95 20.09
C TYR A 169 9.75 -10.78 19.38
N GLN A 170 9.81 -10.60 18.06
CA GLN A 170 8.63 -10.71 17.21
C GLN A 170 8.12 -12.17 17.17
N VAL A 171 6.84 -12.34 17.48
CA VAL A 171 6.09 -13.59 17.32
C VAL A 171 4.97 -13.37 16.30
N GLU A 172 4.94 -14.20 15.26
CA GLU A 172 3.93 -14.16 14.22
C GLU A 172 2.70 -15.00 14.60
N ARG A 173 1.52 -14.38 14.62
CA ARG A 173 0.23 -15.07 14.77
C ARG A 173 -0.66 -14.85 13.55
N PRO A 174 -1.65 -15.73 13.28
CA PRO A 174 -2.61 -15.48 12.21
C PRO A 174 -3.44 -14.21 12.46
N ASP A 175 -3.60 -13.36 11.44
CA ASP A 175 -4.42 -12.16 11.53
C ASP A 175 -5.90 -12.52 11.31
N ASN A 176 -6.68 -12.65 12.39
CA ASN A 176 -8.02 -13.24 12.37
C ASN A 176 -9.14 -12.24 12.02
N TRP A 177 -8.88 -11.28 11.12
CA TRP A 177 -9.82 -10.20 10.77
C TRP A 177 -11.18 -10.68 10.23
N LEU A 178 -11.24 -11.89 9.66
CA LEU A 178 -12.47 -12.50 9.13
C LEU A 178 -13.19 -13.45 10.10
N ARG A 179 -12.71 -13.60 11.34
CA ARG A 179 -13.28 -14.55 12.32
C ARG A 179 -14.78 -14.37 12.54
N TYR A 180 -15.25 -13.12 12.50
CA TYR A 180 -16.65 -12.77 12.71
C TYR A 180 -17.34 -12.29 11.42
N GLY A 181 -16.74 -12.59 10.26
CA GLY A 181 -17.12 -12.03 8.97
C GLY A 181 -16.65 -10.60 8.77
N ASN A 182 -16.95 -10.04 7.60
CA ASN A 182 -16.68 -8.65 7.27
C ASN A 182 -17.98 -7.99 6.79
N PRO A 183 -18.51 -6.95 7.44
CA PRO A 183 -19.77 -6.35 7.06
C PRO A 183 -19.69 -5.61 5.72
N TRP A 184 -18.52 -5.29 5.18
CA TRP A 184 -18.35 -4.46 3.98
C TRP A 184 -18.36 -5.23 2.65
N GLU A 185 -18.17 -6.55 2.69
CA GLU A 185 -18.03 -7.36 1.48
C GLU A 185 -19.35 -7.97 1.01
N PHE A 186 -19.45 -8.20 -0.30
CA PHE A 186 -20.52 -8.95 -0.94
C PHE A 186 -19.93 -10.19 -1.63
N PRO A 187 -20.20 -11.42 -1.14
CA PRO A 187 -19.84 -12.61 -1.87
C PRO A 187 -20.64 -12.69 -3.19
N ARG A 188 -19.97 -13.10 -4.27
CA ARG A 188 -20.55 -13.27 -5.61
C ARG A 188 -20.45 -14.74 -6.06
N PRO A 189 -21.30 -15.63 -5.52
CA PRO A 189 -21.31 -17.04 -5.92
C PRO A 189 -21.82 -17.27 -7.35
N ASP A 190 -22.28 -16.23 -8.03
CA ASP A 190 -22.59 -16.22 -9.46
C ASP A 190 -21.35 -15.95 -10.33
N LEU A 191 -20.27 -15.44 -9.73
CA LEU A 191 -19.01 -15.12 -10.39
C LEU A 191 -17.91 -16.04 -9.89
N LEU A 192 -17.90 -17.25 -10.46
CA LEU A 192 -16.86 -18.26 -10.26
C LEU A 192 -16.09 -18.48 -11.55
N TYR A 193 -14.77 -18.29 -11.49
CA TYR A 193 -13.86 -18.56 -12.61
C TYR A 193 -12.98 -19.76 -12.31
N LYS A 194 -12.78 -20.61 -13.32
CA LYS A 194 -11.92 -21.78 -13.21
C LYS A 194 -10.47 -21.39 -13.41
N VAL A 195 -9.60 -21.90 -12.54
CA VAL A 195 -8.15 -21.69 -12.56
C VAL A 195 -7.47 -23.05 -12.68
N ASN A 196 -6.64 -23.20 -13.71
CA ASN A 196 -5.95 -24.45 -14.01
C ASN A 196 -4.46 -24.35 -13.61
N PHE A 197 -3.90 -25.44 -13.10
CA PHE A 197 -2.47 -25.60 -12.82
C PHE A 197 -1.95 -26.92 -13.38
N TYR A 198 -0.65 -27.02 -13.59
CA TYR A 198 0.04 -28.23 -14.04
C TYR A 198 -0.46 -28.74 -15.40
N GLY A 199 -0.48 -30.05 -15.62
CA GLY A 199 -0.94 -30.65 -16.86
C GLY A 199 0.07 -30.58 -18.00
N ARG A 200 -0.41 -30.69 -19.23
CA ARG A 200 0.41 -30.72 -20.45
C ARG A 200 -0.26 -30.01 -21.61
N VAL A 201 0.55 -29.55 -22.57
CA VAL A 201 0.05 -28.94 -23.81
C VAL A 201 0.07 -29.96 -24.94
N MET A 202 -1.07 -30.15 -25.60
CA MET A 202 -1.19 -30.93 -26.82
C MET A 202 -1.37 -30.01 -28.02
N HIS A 203 -0.67 -30.32 -29.12
CA HIS A 203 -0.80 -29.61 -30.39
C HIS A 203 -1.66 -30.45 -31.32
N CYS A 204 -2.75 -29.87 -31.82
CA CYS A 204 -3.57 -30.49 -32.87
C CYS A 204 -3.84 -29.48 -33.98
N LYS A 205 -4.17 -30.00 -35.17
CA LYS A 205 -4.80 -29.20 -36.20
C LYS A 205 -6.30 -29.37 -36.05
N ASP A 206 -7.02 -28.26 -36.04
CA ASP A 206 -8.48 -28.28 -36.12
C ASP A 206 -8.93 -28.68 -37.54
N ASP A 207 -10.24 -28.86 -37.71
CA ASP A 207 -10.86 -29.26 -38.98
C ASP A 207 -10.56 -28.28 -40.14
N ASP A 208 -10.19 -27.03 -39.83
CA ASP A 208 -9.78 -25.98 -40.78
C ASP A 208 -8.26 -26.01 -41.11
N GLY A 209 -7.49 -26.91 -40.50
CA GLY A 209 -6.04 -27.03 -40.66
C GLY A 209 -5.22 -26.08 -39.78
N THR A 210 -5.86 -25.24 -38.96
CA THR A 210 -5.20 -24.28 -38.06
C THR A 210 -4.58 -25.02 -36.87
N TYR A 211 -3.32 -24.72 -36.56
CA TYR A 211 -2.67 -25.26 -35.36
C TYR A 211 -3.27 -24.67 -34.09
N ARG A 212 -3.72 -25.54 -33.18
CA ARG A 212 -4.27 -25.17 -31.87
C ARG A 212 -3.55 -25.86 -30.74
N TYR A 213 -3.56 -25.18 -29.60
CA TYR A 213 -2.94 -25.63 -28.37
C TYR A 213 -4.02 -25.93 -27.34
N HIS A 214 -4.06 -27.17 -26.87
CA HIS A 214 -4.96 -27.59 -25.80
C HIS A 214 -4.17 -27.86 -24.53
N TRP A 215 -4.50 -27.14 -23.46
CA TRP A 215 -3.93 -27.37 -22.14
C TRP A 215 -4.81 -28.35 -21.37
N LEU A 216 -4.31 -29.58 -21.21
CA LEU A 216 -5.06 -30.74 -20.73
C LEU A 216 -4.43 -31.32 -19.45
N ASP A 217 -5.17 -32.20 -18.78
CA ASP A 217 -4.73 -32.94 -17.58
C ASP A 217 -4.33 -32.02 -16.41
N THR A 218 -5.04 -30.90 -16.24
CA THR A 218 -4.76 -29.87 -15.24
C THR A 218 -5.42 -30.14 -13.89
N THR A 219 -4.86 -29.59 -12.81
CA THR A 219 -5.53 -29.46 -11.51
C THR A 219 -6.34 -28.16 -11.46
N GLU A 220 -7.54 -28.22 -10.88
CA GLU A 220 -8.53 -27.13 -10.96
C GLU A 220 -8.83 -26.53 -9.59
N VAL A 221 -8.87 -25.19 -9.54
CA VAL A 221 -9.34 -24.41 -8.39
C VAL A 221 -10.38 -23.40 -8.88
N MET A 222 -11.40 -23.12 -8.08
CA MET A 222 -12.38 -22.08 -8.40
C MET A 222 -12.02 -20.76 -7.70
N ALA A 223 -12.06 -19.66 -8.44
CA ALA A 223 -11.93 -18.30 -7.90
C ALA A 223 -13.30 -17.66 -7.75
N MET A 224 -13.76 -17.44 -6.52
CA MET A 224 -15.02 -16.76 -6.24
C MET A 224 -14.76 -15.29 -5.90
N ALA A 225 -15.53 -14.38 -6.51
CA ALA A 225 -15.41 -12.95 -6.25
C ALA A 225 -16.04 -12.53 -4.92
N TYR A 226 -15.39 -11.57 -4.27
CA TYR A 226 -15.92 -10.76 -3.17
C TYR A 226 -15.75 -9.30 -3.53
N ASP A 227 -16.85 -8.55 -3.52
CA ASP A 227 -16.85 -7.11 -3.85
C ASP A 227 -16.85 -6.26 -2.60
N THR A 228 -15.96 -5.26 -2.55
CA THR A 228 -15.90 -4.24 -1.51
C THR A 228 -16.06 -2.86 -2.15
N PRO A 229 -17.16 -2.12 -1.87
CA PRO A 229 -17.35 -0.79 -2.41
C PRO A 229 -16.29 0.21 -1.93
N VAL A 230 -15.83 1.08 -2.83
CA VAL A 230 -14.84 2.13 -2.54
C VAL A 230 -15.45 3.49 -2.85
N PRO A 231 -15.86 4.27 -1.85
CA PRO A 231 -16.48 5.57 -2.05
C PRO A 231 -15.48 6.67 -2.40
N GLY A 232 -15.83 7.52 -3.36
CA GLY A 232 -15.16 8.78 -3.62
C GLY A 232 -15.61 9.87 -2.65
N PHE A 233 -14.73 10.83 -2.35
CA PHE A 233 -15.06 11.94 -1.46
C PHE A 233 -15.86 13.04 -2.16
N GLY A 234 -16.98 13.44 -1.55
CA GLY A 234 -17.76 14.60 -2.01
C GLY A 234 -18.32 14.44 -3.43
N ASN A 235 -18.52 13.20 -3.86
CA ASN A 235 -19.14 12.85 -5.12
C ASN A 235 -20.07 11.63 -4.93
N ASN A 236 -20.76 11.22 -6.00
CA ASN A 236 -21.69 10.07 -5.95
C ASN A 236 -21.05 8.79 -6.51
N THR A 237 -19.74 8.79 -6.77
CA THR A 237 -19.03 7.68 -7.39
C THR A 237 -18.59 6.69 -6.33
N VAL A 238 -19.01 5.44 -6.49
CA VAL A 238 -18.53 4.32 -5.68
C VAL A 238 -17.99 3.25 -6.62
N ASN A 239 -16.66 3.14 -6.67
CA ASN A 239 -15.97 2.11 -7.42
C ASN A 239 -15.96 0.80 -6.62
N ASN A 240 -15.33 -0.25 -7.18
CA ASN A 240 -15.33 -1.57 -6.58
C ASN A 240 -13.92 -2.14 -6.50
N MET A 241 -13.58 -2.68 -5.33
CA MET A 241 -12.43 -3.54 -5.13
C MET A 241 -12.93 -4.99 -5.10
N ARG A 242 -12.50 -5.79 -6.08
CA ARG A 242 -12.85 -7.20 -6.20
C ARG A 242 -11.69 -8.09 -5.75
N LEU A 243 -11.97 -8.94 -4.78
CA LEU A 243 -11.00 -9.85 -4.19
C LEU A 243 -11.39 -11.30 -4.46
N TRP A 244 -10.41 -12.12 -4.84
CA TRP A 244 -10.64 -13.53 -5.17
C TRP A 244 -10.37 -14.43 -3.96
N SER A 245 -11.33 -15.29 -3.63
CA SER A 245 -11.18 -16.38 -2.67
C SER A 245 -11.09 -17.70 -3.43
N ALA A 246 -10.08 -18.51 -3.12
CA ALA A 246 -9.98 -19.86 -3.66
C ALA A 246 -11.04 -20.75 -3.01
N LYS A 247 -11.74 -21.53 -3.84
CA LYS A 247 -12.75 -22.50 -3.45
C LYS A 247 -12.42 -23.85 -4.08
N ALA A 248 -12.61 -24.90 -3.29
CA ALA A 248 -12.44 -26.26 -3.78
C ALA A 248 -13.54 -26.60 -4.79
N THR A 249 -13.20 -27.34 -5.84
CA THR A 249 -14.20 -27.93 -6.76
C THR A 249 -15.03 -29.00 -6.06
N ARG A 250 -14.45 -29.63 -5.02
CA ARG A 250 -15.09 -30.61 -4.14
C ARG A 250 -14.75 -30.29 -2.69
N ASP A 251 -15.78 -29.94 -1.90
CA ASP A 251 -15.59 -29.54 -0.51
C ASP A 251 -15.26 -30.71 0.44
N PHE A 252 -15.71 -31.93 0.12
CA PHE A 252 -15.65 -33.06 1.03
C PHE A 252 -15.74 -34.41 0.30
N ASP A 253 -14.89 -35.39 0.67
CA ASP A 253 -15.00 -36.77 0.20
C ASP A 253 -15.53 -37.69 1.32
N LEU A 254 -16.83 -38.02 1.22
CA LEU A 254 -17.53 -38.87 2.18
C LEU A 254 -16.93 -40.28 2.29
N ARG A 255 -16.23 -40.78 1.27
CA ARG A 255 -15.62 -42.12 1.30
C ARG A 255 -14.46 -42.17 2.29
N TYR A 256 -13.58 -41.17 2.28
CA TYR A 256 -12.48 -41.08 3.25
C TYR A 256 -13.01 -40.88 4.67
N PHE A 257 -14.05 -40.04 4.83
CA PHE A 257 -14.67 -39.80 6.12
C PHE A 257 -15.29 -41.07 6.72
N ASN A 258 -16.08 -41.81 5.93
CA ASN A 258 -16.70 -43.06 6.36
C ASN A 258 -15.67 -44.15 6.70
N ASN A 259 -14.46 -44.07 6.13
CA ASN A 259 -13.35 -44.97 6.42
C ASN A 259 -12.47 -44.49 7.60
N GLY A 260 -12.86 -43.41 8.29
CA GLY A 260 -12.15 -42.84 9.44
C GLY A 260 -10.93 -41.98 9.08
N ASP A 261 -10.67 -41.73 7.79
CA ASP A 261 -9.57 -40.87 7.33
C ASP A 261 -10.06 -39.42 7.15
N TYR A 262 -10.32 -38.77 8.29
CA TYR A 262 -10.91 -37.43 8.33
C TYR A 262 -10.03 -36.35 7.70
N ILE A 263 -8.70 -36.51 7.73
CA ILE A 263 -7.75 -35.55 7.14
C ILE A 263 -7.85 -35.59 5.62
N LYS A 264 -7.84 -36.79 5.01
CA LYS A 264 -7.99 -36.90 3.55
C LYS A 264 -9.37 -36.50 3.07
N ALA A 265 -10.42 -36.67 3.88
CA ALA A 265 -11.77 -36.24 3.52
C ALA A 265 -11.88 -34.74 3.20
N VAL A 266 -10.96 -33.91 3.73
CA VAL A 266 -10.88 -32.46 3.49
C VAL A 266 -9.56 -32.01 2.86
N GLY A 267 -8.71 -32.95 2.43
CA GLY A 267 -7.36 -32.69 1.93
C GLY A 267 -7.35 -31.79 0.70
N ASP A 268 -8.10 -32.17 -0.35
CA ASP A 268 -8.22 -31.41 -1.60
C ASP A 268 -8.71 -29.98 -1.37
N LYS A 269 -9.62 -29.81 -0.40
CA LYS A 269 -10.14 -28.51 0.02
C LYS A 269 -9.05 -27.66 0.66
N SER A 270 -8.32 -28.22 1.62
CA SER A 270 -7.27 -27.48 2.33
C SER A 270 -6.14 -27.02 1.41
N GLU A 271 -5.75 -27.86 0.44
CA GLU A 271 -4.74 -27.53 -0.57
C GLU A 271 -5.23 -26.42 -1.51
N SER A 272 -6.45 -26.55 -2.05
CA SER A 272 -7.02 -25.56 -2.98
C SER A 272 -7.21 -24.19 -2.34
N GLU A 273 -7.74 -24.15 -1.11
CA GLU A 273 -8.02 -22.90 -0.39
C GLU A 273 -6.74 -22.20 0.11
N SER A 274 -5.59 -22.89 0.15
CA SER A 274 -4.31 -22.33 0.59
C SER A 274 -3.88 -21.08 -0.19
N LEU A 275 -4.29 -20.97 -1.46
CA LEU A 275 -3.98 -19.83 -2.34
C LEU A 275 -4.50 -18.49 -1.81
N SER A 276 -5.58 -18.48 -1.02
CA SER A 276 -6.12 -17.27 -0.42
C SER A 276 -6.02 -17.24 1.10
N LYS A 277 -5.11 -18.00 1.71
CA LYS A 277 -4.93 -17.99 3.18
C LYS A 277 -4.03 -16.85 3.65
N VAL A 278 -2.79 -16.79 3.16
CA VAL A 278 -1.75 -15.90 3.67
C VAL A 278 -1.11 -15.09 2.54
N LEU A 279 -0.83 -13.82 2.81
CA LEU A 279 -0.09 -12.89 1.94
C LEU A 279 1.42 -13.09 2.13
N TYR A 280 2.16 -13.21 1.02
CA TYR A 280 3.60 -13.46 1.01
C TYR A 280 4.01 -14.64 1.91
N PRO A 281 3.56 -15.87 1.58
CA PRO A 281 4.00 -17.05 2.29
C PRO A 281 5.54 -17.16 2.23
N ASP A 282 6.14 -17.75 3.27
CA ASP A 282 7.58 -17.97 3.33
C ASP A 282 8.06 -18.75 2.09
N ASP A 283 8.91 -18.11 1.29
CA ASP A 283 9.44 -18.60 0.03
C ASP A 283 10.91 -19.04 0.12
N THR A 284 11.42 -19.27 1.34
CA THR A 284 12.72 -19.92 1.54
C THR A 284 12.72 -21.37 1.05
N THR A 285 11.55 -22.02 1.00
CA THR A 285 11.37 -23.40 0.52
C THR A 285 10.86 -23.43 -0.93
N LEU A 286 11.09 -24.55 -1.63
CA LEU A 286 10.57 -24.75 -3.01
C LEU A 286 9.04 -24.72 -3.06
N MET A 287 8.37 -25.32 -2.07
CA MET A 287 6.90 -25.31 -1.96
C MET A 287 6.35 -23.91 -1.74
N GLY A 288 7.03 -23.08 -0.92
CA GLY A 288 6.66 -21.68 -0.71
C GLY A 288 6.75 -20.84 -1.98
N LYS A 289 7.85 -21.01 -2.75
CA LYS A 289 8.01 -20.38 -4.07
C LYS A 289 6.89 -20.79 -5.02
N GLU A 290 6.62 -22.10 -5.12
CA GLU A 290 5.55 -22.61 -5.97
C GLU A 290 4.18 -22.06 -5.57
N LEU A 291 3.88 -21.99 -4.27
CA LEU A 291 2.64 -21.40 -3.77
C LEU A 291 2.52 -19.94 -4.17
N ARG A 292 3.58 -19.14 -4.02
CA ARG A 292 3.60 -17.72 -4.42
C ARG A 292 3.36 -17.54 -5.92
N LEU A 293 3.95 -18.37 -6.78
CA LEU A 293 3.66 -18.37 -8.22
C LEU A 293 2.20 -18.74 -8.50
N LYS A 294 1.67 -19.76 -7.83
CA LYS A 294 0.27 -20.17 -7.98
C LYS A 294 -0.69 -19.08 -7.52
N GLN A 295 -0.39 -18.35 -6.45
CA GLN A 295 -1.17 -17.20 -5.99
C GLN A 295 -1.21 -16.09 -7.04
N GLN A 296 -0.05 -15.72 -7.59
CA GLN A 296 0.06 -14.70 -8.63
C GLN A 296 -0.79 -15.06 -9.85
N TYR A 297 -0.64 -16.29 -10.35
CA TYR A 297 -1.44 -16.74 -11.49
C TYR A 297 -2.93 -16.83 -11.17
N PHE A 298 -3.30 -17.34 -9.99
CA PHE A 298 -4.69 -17.52 -9.55
C PHE A 298 -5.50 -16.23 -9.67
N PHE A 299 -5.02 -15.14 -9.08
CA PHE A 299 -5.78 -13.89 -9.10
C PHE A 299 -5.73 -13.22 -10.47
N VAL A 300 -4.62 -13.37 -11.21
CA VAL A 300 -4.45 -12.83 -12.55
C VAL A 300 -5.46 -13.43 -13.52
N THR A 301 -5.51 -14.76 -13.63
CA THR A 301 -6.44 -15.39 -14.59
C THR A 301 -7.89 -15.13 -14.22
N ALA A 302 -8.26 -15.16 -12.93
CA ALA A 302 -9.61 -14.83 -12.49
C ALA A 302 -9.99 -13.38 -12.86
N SER A 303 -9.05 -12.44 -12.68
CA SER A 303 -9.26 -11.03 -13.03
C SER A 303 -9.40 -10.82 -14.54
N LEU A 304 -8.54 -11.45 -15.35
CA LEU A 304 -8.60 -11.33 -16.80
C LEU A 304 -9.87 -11.97 -17.37
N GLN A 305 -10.27 -13.14 -16.88
CA GLN A 305 -11.55 -13.76 -17.26
C GLN A 305 -12.74 -12.84 -16.94
N ASP A 306 -12.75 -12.18 -15.78
CA ASP A 306 -13.81 -11.22 -15.42
C ASP A 306 -13.80 -9.94 -16.28
N ILE A 307 -12.62 -9.45 -16.65
CA ILE A 307 -12.46 -8.30 -17.56
C ILE A 307 -13.02 -8.66 -18.95
N LEU A 308 -12.62 -9.79 -19.51
CA LEU A 308 -13.09 -10.25 -20.82
C LEU A 308 -14.60 -10.54 -20.80
N PHE A 309 -15.10 -11.24 -19.78
CA PHE A 309 -16.53 -11.48 -19.60
C PHE A 309 -17.33 -10.17 -19.61
N ARG A 310 -16.83 -9.15 -18.91
CA ARG A 310 -17.49 -7.84 -18.84
C ARG A 310 -17.49 -7.12 -20.17
N PHE A 311 -16.36 -7.13 -20.88
CA PHE A 311 -16.24 -6.57 -22.23
C PHE A 311 -17.24 -7.25 -23.18
N GLN A 312 -17.30 -8.58 -23.15
CA GLN A 312 -18.13 -9.40 -24.03
C GLN A 312 -19.65 -9.23 -23.83
N LYS A 313 -20.09 -8.64 -22.72
CA LYS A 313 -21.51 -8.30 -22.53
C LYS A 313 -22.04 -7.30 -23.56
N TYR A 314 -21.18 -6.40 -24.03
CA TYR A 314 -21.55 -5.30 -24.91
C TYR A 314 -20.72 -5.23 -26.19
N HIS A 315 -19.55 -5.87 -26.22
CA HIS A 315 -18.62 -5.86 -27.34
C HIS A 315 -18.36 -7.27 -27.85
N ARG A 316 -18.22 -7.45 -29.17
CA ARG A 316 -17.85 -8.76 -29.76
C ARG A 316 -16.46 -8.78 -30.37
N ASP A 317 -15.96 -7.62 -30.76
CA ASP A 317 -14.67 -7.47 -31.41
C ASP A 317 -13.59 -7.10 -30.38
N PHE A 318 -12.61 -7.98 -30.20
CA PHE A 318 -11.52 -7.77 -29.26
C PHE A 318 -10.54 -6.66 -29.67
N ASP A 319 -10.56 -6.20 -30.92
CA ASP A 319 -9.72 -5.07 -31.33
C ASP A 319 -10.09 -3.76 -30.60
N LEU A 320 -11.33 -3.65 -30.12
CA LEU A 320 -11.82 -2.55 -29.29
C LEU A 320 -11.42 -2.68 -27.81
N LEU A 321 -10.87 -3.81 -27.38
CA LEU A 321 -10.54 -4.05 -25.97
C LEU A 321 -9.58 -3.00 -25.39
N PRO A 322 -8.48 -2.60 -26.07
CA PRO A 322 -7.57 -1.55 -25.57
C PRO A 322 -8.21 -0.16 -25.45
N ASP A 323 -9.31 0.09 -26.16
CA ASP A 323 -10.07 1.34 -26.08
C ASP A 323 -11.09 1.31 -24.93
N LYS A 324 -11.38 0.13 -24.37
CA LYS A 324 -12.38 -0.07 -23.31
C LYS A 324 -11.78 -0.54 -21.98
N ALA A 325 -10.55 -1.02 -21.99
CA ALA A 325 -9.84 -1.47 -20.80
C ALA A 325 -8.39 -0.94 -20.78
N ALA A 326 -7.92 -0.57 -19.59
CA ALA A 326 -6.51 -0.34 -19.29
C ALA A 326 -6.16 -1.17 -18.04
N ILE A 327 -5.07 -1.94 -18.10
CA ILE A 327 -4.65 -2.81 -16.99
C ILE A 327 -3.31 -2.32 -16.44
N GLN A 328 -3.30 -1.92 -15.17
CA GLN A 328 -2.09 -1.52 -14.46
C GLN A 328 -1.51 -2.71 -13.68
N LEU A 329 -0.27 -3.05 -13.99
CA LEU A 329 0.55 -4.04 -13.29
C LEU A 329 1.31 -3.32 -12.16
N ASN A 330 0.85 -3.52 -10.93
CA ASN A 330 1.48 -2.95 -9.73
C ASN A 330 2.64 -3.85 -9.27
N ASP A 331 3.86 -3.48 -9.65
CA ASP A 331 5.07 -4.28 -9.51
C ASP A 331 5.05 -5.58 -10.35
N THR A 332 6.03 -6.47 -10.17
CA THR A 332 6.19 -7.66 -11.03
C THR A 332 5.18 -8.77 -10.77
N HIS A 333 4.50 -8.78 -9.62
CA HIS A 333 3.60 -9.87 -9.23
C HIS A 333 2.52 -10.21 -10.27
N PRO A 334 1.80 -9.25 -10.88
CA PRO A 334 0.82 -9.55 -11.93
C PRO A 334 1.43 -9.71 -13.33
N SER A 335 2.75 -9.77 -13.53
CA SER A 335 3.35 -9.80 -14.88
C SER A 335 2.96 -11.02 -15.70
N VAL A 336 2.56 -12.12 -15.05
CA VAL A 336 1.98 -13.30 -15.71
C VAL A 336 0.65 -13.00 -16.42
N SER A 337 0.06 -11.81 -16.21
CA SER A 337 -1.12 -11.33 -16.96
C SER A 337 -0.85 -11.21 -18.46
N ILE A 338 0.38 -10.90 -18.84
CA ILE A 338 0.76 -10.74 -20.25
C ILE A 338 0.61 -12.08 -20.99
N PRO A 339 1.29 -13.17 -20.58
CA PRO A 339 1.10 -14.46 -21.24
C PRO A 339 -0.29 -15.07 -21.00
N GLU A 340 -0.97 -14.76 -19.88
CA GLU A 340 -2.33 -15.26 -19.66
C GLU A 340 -3.36 -14.58 -20.60
N LEU A 341 -3.27 -13.28 -20.82
CA LEU A 341 -4.14 -12.60 -21.78
C LEU A 341 -3.90 -13.15 -23.20
N MET A 342 -2.63 -13.37 -23.58
CA MET A 342 -2.29 -14.03 -24.83
C MET A 342 -2.93 -15.41 -24.94
N ARG A 343 -2.83 -16.24 -23.90
CA ARG A 343 -3.46 -17.57 -23.85
C ARG A 343 -4.97 -17.49 -24.01
N LEU A 344 -5.64 -16.59 -23.30
CA LEU A 344 -7.09 -16.42 -23.38
C LEU A 344 -7.51 -15.98 -24.79
N LEU A 345 -6.82 -15.00 -25.38
CA LEU A 345 -7.15 -14.50 -26.72
C LEU A 345 -6.91 -15.56 -27.82
N MET A 346 -5.79 -16.29 -27.75
CA MET A 346 -5.45 -17.29 -28.78
C MET A 346 -6.15 -18.62 -28.56
N ASP A 347 -6.00 -19.22 -27.39
CA ASP A 347 -6.41 -20.61 -27.18
C ASP A 347 -7.94 -20.70 -26.94
N ILE A 348 -8.56 -19.67 -26.36
CA ILE A 348 -10.01 -19.64 -26.05
C ILE A 348 -10.81 -18.82 -27.06
N HIS A 349 -10.30 -17.66 -27.46
CA HIS A 349 -11.01 -16.78 -28.41
C HIS A 349 -10.51 -16.86 -29.86
N HIS A 350 -9.50 -17.70 -30.13
CA HIS A 350 -9.04 -18.05 -31.47
C HIS A 350 -8.51 -16.87 -32.29
N LEU A 351 -7.90 -15.88 -31.62
CA LEU A 351 -7.12 -14.84 -32.29
C LEU A 351 -5.77 -15.40 -32.73
N ASP A 352 -5.26 -14.87 -33.84
CA ASP A 352 -3.88 -15.07 -34.25
C ASP A 352 -2.90 -14.35 -33.32
N TRP A 353 -1.64 -14.78 -33.36
CA TRP A 353 -0.59 -14.28 -32.47
C TRP A 353 -0.41 -12.76 -32.58
N ASP A 354 -0.27 -12.23 -33.79
CA ASP A 354 0.08 -10.82 -34.00
C ASP A 354 -1.05 -9.89 -33.56
N ARG A 355 -2.29 -10.28 -33.82
CA ARG A 355 -3.48 -9.57 -33.32
C ARG A 355 -3.57 -9.63 -31.80
N ALA A 356 -3.43 -10.80 -31.19
CA ALA A 356 -3.48 -10.96 -29.74
C ALA A 356 -2.36 -10.16 -29.05
N TRP A 357 -1.13 -10.21 -29.59
CA TRP A 357 0.01 -9.46 -29.05
C TRP A 357 -0.18 -7.96 -29.17
N GLY A 358 -0.69 -7.49 -30.32
CA GLY A 358 -1.03 -6.08 -30.52
C GLY A 358 -2.04 -5.57 -29.49
N ILE A 359 -3.07 -6.35 -29.17
CA ILE A 359 -4.05 -6.02 -28.11
C ILE A 359 -3.36 -6.02 -26.74
N SER A 360 -2.60 -7.06 -26.42
CA SER A 360 -1.93 -7.25 -25.13
C SER A 360 -1.01 -6.08 -24.78
N VAL A 361 -0.12 -5.67 -25.71
CA VAL A 361 0.80 -4.56 -25.46
C VAL A 361 0.05 -3.24 -25.22
N ARG A 362 -1.03 -2.97 -25.96
CA ARG A 362 -1.80 -1.72 -25.83
C ARG A 362 -2.63 -1.63 -24.55
N ILE A 363 -2.94 -2.76 -23.88
CA ILE A 363 -3.75 -2.76 -22.65
C ILE A 363 -2.92 -2.64 -21.38
N PHE A 364 -1.70 -3.20 -21.35
CA PHE A 364 -0.89 -3.30 -20.13
C PHE A 364 0.03 -2.11 -19.93
N SER A 365 0.16 -1.69 -18.67
CA SER A 365 1.15 -0.73 -18.18
C SER A 365 1.79 -1.25 -16.91
N TYR A 366 3.08 -0.98 -16.71
CA TYR A 366 3.86 -1.53 -15.61
C TYR A 366 4.44 -0.42 -14.72
N THR A 367 4.18 -0.50 -13.41
CA THR A 367 4.84 0.35 -12.42
C THR A 367 5.89 -0.45 -11.67
N ASN A 368 7.13 0.03 -11.69
CA ASN A 368 8.21 -0.54 -10.89
C ASN A 368 8.33 0.20 -9.54
N HIS A 369 8.42 -0.57 -8.45
CA HIS A 369 8.52 -0.04 -7.09
C HIS A 369 9.86 -0.34 -6.41
N THR A 370 10.84 -0.87 -7.14
CA THR A 370 12.11 -1.30 -6.57
C THR A 370 13.22 -1.37 -7.62
N LEU A 371 14.38 -0.85 -7.24
CA LEU A 371 15.63 -0.98 -8.00
C LEU A 371 16.49 -2.14 -7.51
N MET A 372 16.16 -2.72 -6.36
CA MET A 372 16.96 -3.78 -5.74
C MET A 372 16.85 -5.04 -6.62
N PRO A 373 17.97 -5.56 -7.17
CA PRO A 373 17.94 -6.74 -8.04
C PRO A 373 17.30 -7.95 -7.37
N GLU A 374 17.50 -8.12 -6.05
CA GLU A 374 16.88 -9.19 -5.27
C GLU A 374 15.36 -9.09 -5.16
N ALA A 375 14.78 -7.91 -5.40
CA ALA A 375 13.35 -7.67 -5.34
C ALA A 375 12.69 -7.72 -6.73
N LEU A 376 13.47 -7.76 -7.82
CA LEU A 376 12.95 -8.01 -9.17
C LEU A 376 12.69 -9.51 -9.32
N GLU A 377 11.43 -9.90 -9.33
CA GLU A 377 11.05 -11.31 -9.29
C GLU A 377 11.60 -12.09 -10.50
N THR A 378 12.25 -13.20 -10.19
CA THR A 378 12.66 -14.20 -11.19
C THR A 378 12.23 -15.58 -10.74
N TRP A 379 11.85 -16.42 -11.70
CA TRP A 379 11.35 -17.76 -11.41
C TRP A 379 12.19 -18.83 -12.11
N PRO A 380 12.53 -19.95 -11.43
CA PRO A 380 13.18 -21.07 -12.08
C PRO A 380 12.33 -21.57 -13.25
N LEU A 381 12.98 -21.84 -14.38
CA LEU A 381 12.30 -22.22 -15.60
C LEU A 381 11.54 -23.54 -15.46
N GLU A 382 12.15 -24.54 -14.82
CA GLU A 382 11.52 -25.84 -14.52
C GLU A 382 10.23 -25.69 -13.71
N MET A 383 10.19 -24.74 -12.77
CA MET A 383 8.97 -24.46 -11.99
C MET A 383 7.87 -23.88 -12.88
N PHE A 384 8.20 -22.94 -13.76
CA PHE A 384 7.24 -22.37 -14.70
C PHE A 384 6.71 -23.42 -15.68
N GLU A 385 7.59 -24.26 -16.24
CA GLU A 385 7.20 -25.35 -17.14
C GLU A 385 6.29 -26.37 -16.46
N ARG A 386 6.56 -26.70 -15.20
CA ARG A 386 5.72 -27.64 -14.44
C ARG A 386 4.37 -27.04 -14.08
N VAL A 387 4.32 -25.80 -13.58
CA VAL A 387 3.09 -25.20 -13.03
C VAL A 387 2.22 -24.60 -14.14
N LEU A 388 2.83 -23.96 -15.14
CA LEU A 388 2.20 -23.16 -16.20
C LEU A 388 2.81 -23.48 -17.59
N PRO A 389 2.72 -24.74 -18.07
CA PRO A 389 3.43 -25.18 -19.28
C PRO A 389 3.06 -24.38 -20.53
N ARG A 390 1.79 -24.01 -20.68
CA ARG A 390 1.32 -23.21 -21.83
C ARG A 390 1.86 -21.78 -21.78
N HIS A 391 1.87 -21.16 -20.61
CA HIS A 391 2.42 -19.82 -20.43
C HIS A 391 3.91 -19.78 -20.73
N MET A 392 4.64 -20.84 -20.38
CA MET A 392 6.06 -20.92 -20.70
C MET A 392 6.30 -20.95 -22.22
N GLN A 393 5.50 -21.71 -22.99
CA GLN A 393 5.57 -21.67 -24.46
C GLN A 393 5.32 -20.26 -25.02
N ILE A 394 4.33 -19.55 -24.47
CA ILE A 394 4.03 -18.16 -24.86
C ILE A 394 5.17 -17.23 -24.49
N ILE A 395 5.77 -17.37 -23.30
CA ILE A 395 6.92 -16.56 -22.86
C ILE A 395 8.12 -16.78 -23.77
N TYR A 396 8.41 -18.03 -24.16
CA TYR A 396 9.48 -18.32 -25.11
C TYR A 396 9.24 -17.66 -26.47
N GLU A 397 8.01 -17.71 -26.99
CA GLU A 397 7.66 -17.08 -28.26
C GLU A 397 7.74 -15.54 -28.18
N ILE A 398 7.29 -14.93 -27.08
CA ILE A 398 7.49 -13.49 -26.82
C ILE A 398 8.98 -13.17 -26.82
N ASN A 399 9.80 -13.95 -26.10
CA ASN A 399 11.24 -13.73 -26.03
C ASN A 399 11.90 -13.86 -27.40
N HIS A 400 11.55 -14.89 -28.16
CA HIS A 400 12.09 -15.13 -29.49
C HIS A 400 11.83 -13.97 -30.44
N ARG A 401 10.57 -13.52 -30.53
CA ARG A 401 10.19 -12.38 -31.38
C ARG A 401 10.84 -11.08 -30.93
N PHE A 402 10.86 -10.82 -29.62
CA PHE A 402 11.51 -9.64 -29.06
C PHE A 402 13.01 -9.59 -29.40
N LEU A 403 13.74 -10.68 -29.17
CA LEU A 403 15.17 -10.75 -29.48
C LEU A 403 15.44 -10.66 -30.98
N HIS A 404 14.59 -11.25 -31.81
CA HIS A 404 14.67 -11.12 -33.26
C HIS A 404 14.50 -9.65 -33.71
N ASP A 405 13.52 -8.94 -33.15
CA ASP A 405 13.31 -7.51 -33.44
C ASP A 405 14.50 -6.66 -33.00
N VAL A 406 15.07 -6.94 -31.83
CA VAL A 406 16.26 -6.22 -31.35
C VAL A 406 17.49 -6.53 -32.21
N MET A 407 17.68 -7.78 -32.62
CA MET A 407 18.77 -8.17 -33.51
C MET A 407 18.72 -7.41 -34.85
N HIS A 408 17.53 -7.14 -35.39
CA HIS A 408 17.37 -6.33 -36.61
C HIS A 408 17.74 -4.86 -36.40
N ARG A 409 17.50 -4.31 -35.20
CA ARG A 409 17.81 -2.90 -34.86
C ARG A 409 19.26 -2.70 -34.42
N ASN A 410 19.87 -3.74 -33.85
CA ASN A 410 21.21 -3.73 -33.25
C ASN A 410 22.04 -4.92 -33.76
N PRO A 411 22.35 -4.99 -35.07
CA PRO A 411 23.03 -6.14 -35.65
C PRO A 411 24.45 -6.30 -35.07
N GLY A 412 24.75 -7.51 -34.58
CA GLY A 412 26.08 -7.90 -34.08
C GLY A 412 26.30 -7.72 -32.57
N ASP A 413 25.39 -7.08 -31.83
CA ASP A 413 25.51 -6.92 -30.37
C ASP A 413 24.87 -8.09 -29.60
N ILE A 414 25.59 -9.21 -29.53
CA ILE A 414 25.15 -10.42 -28.85
C ILE A 414 25.01 -10.20 -27.33
N GLU A 415 25.87 -9.37 -26.75
CA GLU A 415 25.82 -9.09 -25.31
C GLU A 415 24.56 -8.32 -24.93
N LEU A 416 24.10 -7.38 -25.78
CA LEU A 416 22.81 -6.72 -25.59
C LEU A 416 21.67 -7.74 -25.54
N LEU A 417 21.61 -8.69 -26.48
CA LEU A 417 20.57 -9.73 -26.50
C LEU A 417 20.55 -10.55 -25.21
N ARG A 418 21.73 -10.90 -24.67
CA ARG A 418 21.85 -11.60 -23.38
C ARG A 418 21.32 -10.76 -22.22
N ARG A 419 21.71 -9.48 -22.14
CA ARG A 419 21.30 -8.57 -21.06
C ARG A 419 19.80 -8.30 -21.06
N ILE A 420 19.15 -8.18 -22.21
CA ILE A 420 17.72 -7.80 -22.29
C ILE A 420 16.73 -8.96 -22.33
N SER A 421 17.17 -10.18 -22.64
CA SER A 421 16.31 -11.36 -22.79
C SER A 421 15.32 -11.52 -21.62
N ILE A 422 14.15 -12.09 -21.87
CA ILE A 422 13.20 -12.44 -20.80
C ILE A 422 13.71 -13.69 -20.05
N ILE A 423 14.48 -14.53 -20.73
CA ILE A 423 15.13 -15.71 -20.15
C ILE A 423 16.56 -15.35 -19.76
N ASP A 424 16.91 -15.59 -18.51
CA ASP A 424 18.28 -15.54 -17.99
C ASP A 424 18.88 -16.94 -18.09
N GLU A 425 19.98 -17.09 -18.83
CA GLU A 425 20.68 -18.38 -19.05
C GLU A 425 21.80 -18.63 -18.02
N ASP A 426 22.29 -17.59 -17.31
CA ASP A 426 23.52 -17.66 -16.53
C ASP A 426 23.30 -18.15 -15.09
N MET A 427 22.08 -17.98 -14.56
CA MET A 427 21.74 -18.27 -13.15
C MET A 427 20.75 -19.43 -13.01
N GLY A 428 21.02 -20.55 -13.69
CA GLY A 428 20.21 -21.77 -13.60
C GLY A 428 18.86 -21.68 -14.32
N LYS A 429 18.84 -20.99 -15.47
CA LYS A 429 17.68 -20.75 -16.34
C LYS A 429 16.46 -20.20 -15.62
N ARG A 430 16.22 -18.89 -15.76
CA ARG A 430 15.14 -18.21 -15.03
C ARG A 430 14.33 -17.28 -15.93
N VAL A 431 13.04 -17.13 -15.63
CA VAL A 431 12.18 -16.12 -16.24
C VAL A 431 12.34 -14.80 -15.47
N ARG A 432 12.69 -13.72 -16.16
CA ARG A 432 12.82 -12.36 -15.62
C ARG A 432 11.50 -11.61 -15.75
N MET A 433 10.73 -11.53 -14.65
CA MET A 433 9.36 -11.01 -14.72
C MET A 433 9.30 -9.51 -15.02
N ALA A 434 10.27 -8.72 -14.53
CA ALA A 434 10.39 -7.31 -14.88
C ALA A 434 10.62 -7.10 -16.38
N HIS A 435 11.42 -7.96 -17.02
CA HIS A 435 11.69 -7.89 -18.45
C HIS A 435 10.42 -8.24 -19.24
N LEU A 436 9.71 -9.30 -18.83
CA LEU A 436 8.40 -9.65 -19.39
C LEU A 436 7.42 -8.48 -19.29
N ALA A 437 7.33 -7.83 -18.11
CA ALA A 437 6.46 -6.67 -17.87
C ALA A 437 6.79 -5.49 -18.78
N ILE A 438 8.08 -5.15 -18.92
CA ILE A 438 8.54 -4.06 -19.78
C ILE A 438 8.23 -4.38 -21.25
N VAL A 439 8.53 -5.59 -21.73
CA VAL A 439 8.30 -5.98 -23.13
C VAL A 439 6.80 -5.98 -23.46
N GLY A 440 5.97 -6.54 -22.59
CA GLY A 440 4.53 -6.69 -22.82
C GLY A 440 3.64 -5.50 -22.46
N SER A 441 4.21 -4.37 -22.04
CA SER A 441 3.45 -3.15 -21.71
C SER A 441 3.70 -2.04 -22.73
N HIS A 442 2.77 -1.10 -22.92
CA HIS A 442 3.01 0.09 -23.75
C HIS A 442 3.67 1.24 -22.99
N LYS A 443 3.49 1.29 -21.66
CA LYS A 443 4.12 2.27 -20.77
C LYS A 443 4.69 1.60 -19.52
N VAL A 444 5.81 2.14 -19.06
CA VAL A 444 6.48 1.75 -17.83
C VAL A 444 6.67 3.01 -17.00
N ASN A 445 6.50 2.95 -15.68
CA ASN A 445 6.79 4.10 -14.84
C ASN A 445 7.52 3.79 -13.54
N GLY A 446 8.37 4.73 -13.13
CA GLY A 446 8.88 4.82 -11.77
C GLY A 446 7.95 5.64 -10.88
N VAL A 447 8.32 5.73 -9.60
CA VAL A 447 7.44 6.19 -8.50
C VAL A 447 7.95 7.42 -7.76
N ALA A 448 9.08 7.95 -8.21
CA ALA A 448 9.69 9.23 -7.85
C ALA A 448 10.64 9.61 -9.00
N GLU A 449 10.99 10.89 -9.12
CA GLU A 449 11.84 11.38 -10.20
C GLU A 449 13.22 10.71 -10.19
N ILE A 450 13.93 10.79 -9.05
CA ILE A 450 15.24 10.16 -8.86
C ILE A 450 15.22 8.65 -9.11
N HIS A 451 14.14 7.98 -8.70
CA HIS A 451 13.97 6.55 -8.94
C HIS A 451 13.81 6.26 -10.44
N THR A 452 13.02 7.06 -11.15
CA THR A 452 12.83 6.92 -12.60
C THR A 452 14.14 7.17 -13.35
N ASP A 453 14.92 8.15 -12.94
CA ASP A 453 16.23 8.43 -13.54
C ASP A 453 17.21 7.29 -13.30
N LEU A 454 17.22 6.69 -12.10
CA LEU A 454 17.99 5.49 -11.81
C LEU A 454 17.52 4.29 -12.64
N MET A 455 16.22 4.08 -12.80
CA MET A 455 15.69 3.03 -13.69
C MET A 455 16.26 3.18 -15.11
N LYS A 456 16.26 4.41 -15.65
CA LYS A 456 16.73 4.71 -17.01
C LYS A 456 18.24 4.65 -17.18
N SER A 457 19.00 4.94 -16.14
CA SER A 457 20.47 5.01 -16.20
C SER A 457 21.17 3.73 -15.72
N THR A 458 20.46 2.86 -14.98
CA THR A 458 21.03 1.64 -14.38
C THR A 458 20.24 0.39 -14.78
N THR A 459 19.29 -0.05 -13.95
CA THR A 459 18.60 -1.35 -14.04
C THR A 459 17.96 -1.63 -15.39
N PHE A 460 17.39 -0.62 -16.05
CA PHE A 460 16.68 -0.75 -17.31
C PHE A 460 17.28 0.13 -18.42
N ALA A 461 18.57 0.46 -18.33
CA ALA A 461 19.25 1.33 -19.29
C ALA A 461 19.17 0.80 -20.74
N ASP A 462 19.41 -0.50 -20.94
CA ASP A 462 19.29 -1.12 -22.27
C ASP A 462 17.84 -1.02 -22.81
N PHE A 463 16.82 -1.13 -21.95
CA PHE A 463 15.42 -0.97 -22.36
C PHE A 463 15.07 0.48 -22.71
N GLU A 464 15.62 1.48 -22.01
CA GLU A 464 15.44 2.89 -22.38
C GLU A 464 16.08 3.20 -23.73
N GLN A 465 17.23 2.58 -24.05
CA GLN A 465 17.87 2.72 -25.36
C GLN A 465 17.03 2.09 -26.49
N ILE A 466 16.42 0.92 -26.24
CA ILE A 466 15.60 0.20 -27.24
C ILE A 466 14.21 0.86 -27.41
N TYR A 467 13.62 1.36 -26.32
CA TYR A 467 12.31 1.99 -26.30
C TYR A 467 12.32 3.39 -25.65
N PRO A 468 12.97 4.39 -26.27
CA PRO A 468 13.05 5.74 -25.71
C PRO A 468 11.66 6.32 -25.40
N GLY A 469 11.49 6.88 -24.21
CA GLY A 469 10.23 7.48 -23.77
C GLY A 469 9.13 6.48 -23.36
N LYS A 470 9.44 5.17 -23.32
CA LYS A 470 8.55 4.16 -22.72
C LYS A 470 8.51 4.26 -21.20
N ILE A 471 9.66 4.52 -20.58
CA ILE A 471 9.81 4.73 -19.13
C ILE A 471 9.51 6.20 -18.81
N ILE A 472 8.51 6.45 -17.97
CA ILE A 472 8.12 7.79 -17.50
C ILE A 472 8.09 7.86 -15.98
N ASN A 473 8.02 9.06 -15.40
CA ASN A 473 7.83 9.24 -13.97
C ASN A 473 6.36 9.51 -13.66
N ILE A 474 5.84 8.85 -12.62
CA ILE A 474 4.65 9.32 -11.90
C ILE A 474 4.98 9.21 -10.41
N THR A 475 5.30 10.34 -9.78
CA THR A 475 5.60 10.38 -8.35
C THR A 475 4.39 9.87 -7.56
N ASN A 476 4.63 9.02 -6.56
CA ASN A 476 3.59 8.54 -5.65
C ASN A 476 2.84 9.67 -4.94
N GLY A 477 1.73 9.32 -4.32
CA GLY A 477 0.96 10.23 -3.48
C GLY A 477 0.12 9.48 -2.44
N ILE A 478 -0.46 10.24 -1.53
CA ILE A 478 -1.30 9.75 -0.44
C ILE A 478 -2.67 10.43 -0.48
N THR A 479 -3.72 9.72 -0.06
CA THR A 479 -5.05 10.32 0.00
C THR A 479 -5.17 11.28 1.20
N PRO A 480 -5.50 12.57 0.99
CA PRO A 480 -5.73 13.50 2.10
C PRO A 480 -6.97 13.13 2.93
N ARG A 481 -7.92 12.37 2.36
CA ARG A 481 -9.14 11.96 3.09
C ARG A 481 -8.80 11.12 4.30
N ARG A 482 -7.94 10.12 4.14
CA ARG A 482 -7.51 9.27 5.26
C ARG A 482 -6.44 9.94 6.10
N TRP A 483 -5.40 10.46 5.46
CA TRP A 483 -4.16 10.82 6.16
C TRP A 483 -4.15 12.19 6.82
N ILE A 484 -5.20 13.00 6.63
CA ILE A 484 -5.37 14.24 7.39
C ILE A 484 -6.84 14.46 7.78
N ASN A 485 -7.81 14.34 6.86
CA ASN A 485 -9.22 14.60 7.18
C ASN A 485 -9.79 13.60 8.20
N GLN A 486 -9.44 12.32 8.09
CA GLN A 486 -9.81 11.27 9.05
C GLN A 486 -8.82 11.15 10.22
N ALA A 487 -7.51 11.09 9.93
CA ALA A 487 -6.49 10.83 10.95
C ALA A 487 -6.29 12.01 11.92
N ASN A 488 -6.45 13.24 11.45
CA ASN A 488 -6.17 14.45 12.23
C ASN A 488 -7.34 15.45 12.12
N PRO A 489 -8.53 15.11 12.66
CA PRO A 489 -9.74 15.92 12.49
C PRO A 489 -9.59 17.33 13.09
N ALA A 490 -8.78 17.49 14.14
CA ALA A 490 -8.51 18.80 14.73
C ALA A 490 -7.67 19.68 13.79
N LEU A 491 -6.64 19.13 13.12
CA LEU A 491 -5.89 19.87 12.10
C LEU A 491 -6.76 20.14 10.86
N SER A 492 -7.54 19.16 10.42
CA SER A 492 -8.51 19.30 9.32
C SER A 492 -9.45 20.49 9.58
N ALA A 493 -10.05 20.57 10.78
CA ALA A 493 -10.92 21.67 11.18
C ALA A 493 -10.18 23.02 11.25
N LEU A 494 -8.94 23.03 11.73
CA LEU A 494 -8.12 24.24 11.78
C LEU A 494 -7.82 24.77 10.37
N ILE A 495 -7.43 23.90 9.44
CA ILE A 495 -7.18 24.24 8.03
C ILE A 495 -8.48 24.75 7.40
N THR A 496 -9.57 23.97 7.51
CA THR A 496 -10.87 24.34 6.95
C THR A 496 -11.33 25.73 7.40
N ARG A 497 -11.15 26.08 8.68
CA ARG A 497 -11.55 27.39 9.21
C ARG A 497 -10.84 28.56 8.52
N HIS A 498 -9.61 28.37 8.06
CA HIS A 498 -8.79 29.44 7.50
C HIS A 498 -8.83 29.49 5.97
N ILE A 499 -8.88 28.35 5.29
CA ILE A 499 -8.78 28.29 3.82
C ILE A 499 -10.01 27.70 3.13
N GLY A 500 -10.98 27.16 3.89
CA GLY A 500 -12.17 26.49 3.36
C GLY A 500 -12.00 24.98 3.18
N GLU A 501 -12.98 24.31 2.58
CA GLU A 501 -13.02 22.84 2.44
C GLU A 501 -12.33 22.29 1.17
N GLY A 502 -11.98 23.16 0.22
CA GLY A 502 -11.49 22.78 -1.12
C GLY A 502 -10.24 21.88 -1.11
N TRP A 503 -9.37 22.07 -0.12
CA TRP A 503 -8.13 21.30 0.06
C TRP A 503 -8.33 19.78 0.16
N LYS A 504 -9.53 19.31 0.55
CA LYS A 504 -9.82 17.86 0.67
C LYS A 504 -9.85 17.14 -0.68
N THR A 505 -10.09 17.90 -1.77
CA THR A 505 -10.07 17.42 -3.17
C THR A 505 -9.09 18.17 -4.08
N GLY A 506 -8.46 19.26 -3.61
CA GLY A 506 -7.39 20.00 -4.28
C GLY A 506 -6.30 20.35 -3.28
N LEU A 507 -5.41 19.41 -3.00
CA LEU A 507 -4.43 19.52 -1.90
C LEU A 507 -3.44 20.68 -2.10
N GLU A 508 -3.26 21.15 -3.33
CA GLU A 508 -2.52 22.36 -3.68
C GLU A 508 -3.02 23.62 -2.94
N GLU A 509 -4.28 23.67 -2.52
CA GLU A 509 -4.80 24.79 -1.74
C GLU A 509 -4.11 24.97 -0.37
N LEU A 510 -3.39 23.95 0.14
CA LEU A 510 -2.62 24.04 1.37
C LEU A 510 -1.53 25.11 1.31
N GLU A 511 -1.06 25.51 0.13
CA GLU A 511 -0.08 26.60 -0.04
C GLU A 511 -0.57 27.91 0.62
N ARG A 512 -1.90 28.11 0.68
CA ARG A 512 -2.54 29.27 1.33
C ARG A 512 -2.30 29.33 2.84
N LEU A 513 -1.77 28.27 3.46
CA LEU A 513 -1.34 28.26 4.86
C LEU A 513 0.04 28.90 5.06
N ALA A 514 0.87 29.04 4.02
CA ALA A 514 2.24 29.55 4.16
C ALA A 514 2.30 30.94 4.84
N PRO A 515 1.44 31.93 4.50
CA PRO A 515 1.41 33.21 5.21
C PRO A 515 1.00 33.10 6.69
N LEU A 516 0.24 32.06 7.06
CA LEU A 516 -0.21 31.83 8.43
C LEU A 516 0.91 31.28 9.32
N ALA A 517 2.03 30.81 8.75
CA ALA A 517 3.22 30.42 9.50
C ALA A 517 3.80 31.59 10.33
N GLU A 518 3.58 32.84 9.90
CA GLU A 518 3.98 34.04 10.63
C GLU A 518 2.95 34.49 11.66
N ASN A 519 1.73 33.95 11.62
CA ASN A 519 0.66 34.33 12.54
C ASN A 519 0.80 33.60 13.89
N LYS A 520 1.02 34.38 14.95
CA LYS A 520 1.20 33.86 16.32
C LYS A 520 0.01 33.02 16.82
N ALA A 521 -1.22 33.47 16.58
CA ALA A 521 -2.42 32.76 17.03
C ALA A 521 -2.59 31.44 16.27
N PHE A 522 -2.30 31.43 14.97
CA PHE A 522 -2.33 30.22 14.16
C PHE A 522 -1.25 29.22 14.60
N LYS A 523 -0.01 29.66 14.83
CA LYS A 523 1.07 28.83 15.40
C LYS A 523 0.67 28.17 16.72
N GLN A 524 0.08 28.93 17.64
CA GLN A 524 -0.40 28.41 18.92
C GLN A 524 -1.50 27.36 18.75
N ALA A 525 -2.49 27.63 17.89
CA ALA A 525 -3.55 26.67 17.60
C ALA A 525 -3.01 25.39 16.95
N PHE A 526 -2.08 25.52 16.00
CA PHE A 526 -1.44 24.40 15.32
C PHE A 526 -0.65 23.51 16.29
N MET A 527 0.17 24.11 17.15
CA MET A 527 0.93 23.35 18.16
C MET A 527 0.03 22.74 19.24
N SER A 528 -1.09 23.39 19.59
CA SER A 528 -2.09 22.79 20.47
C SER A 528 -2.68 21.51 19.88
N VAL A 529 -2.95 21.49 18.57
CA VAL A 529 -3.43 20.28 17.87
C VAL A 529 -2.37 19.17 17.95
N LYS A 530 -1.10 19.48 17.67
CA LYS A 530 0.02 18.53 17.80
C LYS A 530 0.08 17.95 19.22
N GLN A 531 0.00 18.80 20.24
CA GLN A 531 0.05 18.39 21.63
C GLN A 531 -1.11 17.46 22.03
N THR A 532 -2.33 17.75 21.57
CA THR A 532 -3.48 16.86 21.78
C THR A 532 -3.26 15.49 21.14
N ASN A 533 -2.72 15.44 19.92
CA ASN A 533 -2.41 14.17 19.25
C ASN A 533 -1.32 13.39 20.00
N LYS A 534 -0.29 14.07 20.50
CA LYS A 534 0.76 13.46 21.34
C LYS A 534 0.18 12.89 22.64
N ALA A 535 -0.68 13.63 23.32
CA ALA A 535 -1.35 13.14 24.52
C ALA A 535 -2.22 11.90 24.25
N LYS A 536 -2.92 11.85 23.10
CA LYS A 536 -3.68 10.67 22.67
C LYS A 536 -2.76 9.45 22.48
N LEU A 537 -1.64 9.62 21.76
CA LEU A 537 -0.68 8.54 21.56
C LEU A 537 -0.01 8.11 22.87
N SER A 538 0.33 9.05 23.76
CA SER A 538 0.83 8.74 25.11
C SER A 538 -0.15 7.89 25.90
N ALA A 539 -1.45 8.20 25.83
CA ALA A 539 -2.49 7.42 26.48
C ALA A 539 -2.58 5.99 25.92
N TYR A 540 -2.52 5.85 24.58
CA TYR A 540 -2.47 4.55 23.91
C TYR A 540 -1.25 3.72 24.36
N ILE A 541 -0.04 4.31 24.35
CA ILE A 541 1.19 3.64 24.78
C ILE A 541 1.07 3.18 26.24
N ARG A 542 0.53 4.03 27.12
CA ARG A 542 0.31 3.67 28.53
C ARG A 542 -0.70 2.54 28.69
N GLU A 543 -1.80 2.57 27.94
CA GLU A 543 -2.85 1.57 28.03
C GLU A 543 -2.38 0.20 27.54
N HIS A 544 -1.72 0.14 26.39
CA HIS A 544 -1.36 -1.10 25.72
C HIS A 544 0.02 -1.64 26.10
N LEU A 545 1.00 -0.77 26.35
CA LEU A 545 2.39 -1.17 26.63
C LEU A 545 2.79 -0.98 28.09
N LYS A 546 1.95 -0.32 28.90
CA LYS A 546 2.25 0.04 30.30
C LYS A 546 3.52 0.87 30.46
N ILE A 547 3.87 1.63 29.42
CA ILE A 547 4.99 2.57 29.41
C ILE A 547 4.44 3.99 29.50
N GLU A 548 4.95 4.79 30.44
CA GLU A 548 4.62 6.21 30.50
C GLU A 548 5.61 7.02 29.66
N VAL A 549 5.06 7.81 28.72
CA VAL A 549 5.84 8.71 27.87
C VAL A 549 5.35 10.15 28.03
N ASN A 550 6.30 11.09 28.08
CA ASN A 550 6.00 12.50 28.28
C ASN A 550 5.55 13.15 26.96
N PRO A 551 4.29 13.63 26.83
CA PRO A 551 3.82 14.29 25.61
C PRO A 551 4.54 15.62 25.32
N ASP A 552 5.26 16.22 26.27
CA ASP A 552 6.05 17.44 26.03
C ASP A 552 7.42 17.15 25.39
N SER A 553 7.88 15.89 25.45
CA SER A 553 9.12 15.47 24.78
C SER A 553 8.97 15.47 23.27
N LEU A 554 10.06 15.65 22.52
CA LEU A 554 10.05 15.49 21.07
C LEU A 554 9.72 14.04 20.73
N PHE A 555 8.64 13.83 19.95
CA PHE A 555 8.27 12.50 19.43
C PHE A 555 9.04 12.23 18.14
N ASP A 556 10.09 11.41 18.28
CA ASP A 556 11.01 10.97 17.24
C ASP A 556 10.55 9.61 16.72
N VAL A 557 10.08 9.53 15.48
CA VAL A 557 9.29 8.40 15.02
C VAL A 557 9.86 7.77 13.75
N GLN A 558 10.13 6.46 13.84
CA GLN A 558 10.48 5.61 12.70
C GLN A 558 9.49 4.46 12.53
N ILE A 559 8.46 4.68 11.70
CA ILE A 559 7.45 3.64 11.36
C ILE A 559 7.55 3.18 9.92
N LYS A 560 7.99 1.94 9.73
CA LYS A 560 8.12 1.28 8.42
C LYS A 560 8.49 -0.19 8.63
N ARG A 561 8.40 -1.00 7.58
CA ARG A 561 8.92 -2.38 7.58
C ARG A 561 10.33 -2.43 8.16
N ILE A 562 10.62 -3.41 9.01
CA ILE A 562 11.97 -3.58 9.57
C ILE A 562 12.84 -4.24 8.51
N HIS A 563 13.88 -3.53 8.07
CA HIS A 563 14.79 -3.96 7.02
C HIS A 563 16.13 -3.24 7.17
N GLU A 564 17.24 -3.92 6.92
CA GLU A 564 18.59 -3.36 7.03
C GLU A 564 18.78 -2.03 6.25
N TYR A 565 18.31 -1.91 5.00
CA TYR A 565 18.44 -0.66 4.22
C TYR A 565 17.60 0.51 4.76
N LYS A 566 16.56 0.24 5.56
CA LYS A 566 15.74 1.26 6.22
C LYS A 566 16.38 1.79 7.51
N ARG A 567 17.48 1.15 7.93
CA ARG A 567 18.42 1.58 8.96
C ARG A 567 17.79 1.94 10.31
N GLN A 568 16.81 1.16 10.79
CA GLN A 568 16.36 1.24 12.18
C GLN A 568 17.54 1.07 13.17
N LEU A 569 18.53 0.29 12.78
CA LEU A 569 19.76 0.12 13.54
C LEU A 569 20.60 1.40 13.63
N LEU A 570 20.65 2.24 12.59
CA LEU A 570 21.34 3.54 12.64
C LEU A 570 20.64 4.48 13.65
N ASN A 571 19.31 4.49 13.65
CA ASN A 571 18.55 5.22 14.66
C ASN A 571 18.86 4.71 16.07
N LEU A 572 18.89 3.39 16.26
CA LEU A 572 19.21 2.79 17.56
C LEU A 572 20.64 3.09 18.02
N LEU A 573 21.62 3.15 17.12
CA LEU A 573 22.98 3.59 17.46
C LEU A 573 22.97 5.01 18.03
N HIS A 574 22.21 5.93 17.42
CA HIS A 574 22.03 7.29 17.98
C HIS A 574 21.34 7.28 19.35
N VAL A 575 20.35 6.41 19.58
CA VAL A 575 19.72 6.24 20.91
C VAL A 575 20.76 5.85 21.95
N VAL A 576 21.63 4.88 21.66
CA VAL A 576 22.71 4.45 22.57
C VAL A 576 23.72 5.58 22.81
N THR A 577 24.05 6.36 21.78
CA THR A 577 24.91 7.54 21.92
C THR A 577 24.28 8.60 22.84
N ARG A 578 23.00 8.88 22.67
CA ARG A 578 22.26 9.83 23.51
C ARG A 578 22.20 9.34 24.96
N TYR A 579 21.91 8.04 25.17
CA TYR A 579 21.96 7.38 26.47
C TYR A 579 23.31 7.59 27.16
N ASN A 580 24.42 7.35 26.45
CA ASN A 580 25.77 7.54 26.98
C ASN A 580 26.09 9.00 27.32
N ARG A 581 25.68 9.95 26.48
CA ARG A 581 25.86 11.39 26.74
C ARG A 581 25.11 11.83 28.01
N ILE A 582 23.86 11.39 28.17
CA ILE A 582 23.06 11.70 29.38
C ILE A 582 23.71 11.08 30.62
N ARG A 583 24.14 9.81 30.55
CA ARG A 583 24.85 9.13 31.66
C ARG A 583 26.16 9.83 32.05
N ALA A 584 26.85 10.42 31.08
CA ALA A 584 28.07 11.20 31.31
C ALA A 584 27.81 12.64 31.80
N GLY A 585 26.55 13.03 32.04
CA GLY A 585 26.17 14.38 32.44
C GLY A 585 26.26 15.43 31.33
N LYS A 586 26.44 15.01 30.07
CA LYS A 586 26.50 15.89 28.89
C LYS A 586 25.08 16.15 28.36
N THR A 587 24.27 16.85 29.16
CA THR A 587 22.85 17.10 28.87
C THR A 587 22.55 18.52 28.37
N GLU A 588 23.56 19.40 28.33
CA GLU A 588 23.39 20.77 27.87
C GLU A 588 22.84 20.83 26.43
N GLY A 589 21.74 21.56 26.24
CA GLY A 589 21.08 21.72 24.95
C GLY A 589 20.26 20.52 24.47
N LEU A 590 20.30 19.36 25.15
CA LEU A 590 19.51 18.19 24.78
C LEU A 590 18.03 18.39 25.15
N VAL A 591 17.14 18.16 24.19
CA VAL A 591 15.70 18.14 24.43
C VAL A 591 15.23 16.77 24.96
N PRO A 592 14.25 16.70 25.88
CA PRO A 592 13.58 15.45 26.20
C PRO A 592 13.06 14.76 24.94
N ARG A 593 13.27 13.45 24.80
CA ARG A 593 12.92 12.71 23.58
C ARG A 593 12.23 11.38 23.88
N THR A 594 11.15 11.11 23.16
CA THR A 594 10.52 9.79 23.08
C THR A 594 10.75 9.24 21.68
N VAL A 595 11.57 8.20 21.58
CA VAL A 595 11.91 7.53 20.32
C VAL A 595 10.96 6.34 20.11
N ILE A 596 10.19 6.37 19.03
CA ILE A 596 9.10 5.44 18.74
C ILE A 596 9.42 4.65 17.47
N PHE A 597 9.58 3.34 17.63
CA PHE A 597 9.68 2.39 16.54
C PHE A 597 8.35 1.65 16.37
N SER A 598 7.98 1.36 15.12
CA SER A 598 6.88 0.43 14.83
C SER A 598 7.06 -0.16 13.44
N GLY A 599 6.92 -1.48 13.32
CA GLY A 599 7.12 -2.16 12.05
C GLY A 599 7.22 -3.66 12.19
N LYS A 600 6.97 -4.37 11.09
CA LYS A 600 7.06 -5.84 11.01
C LYS A 600 8.32 -6.27 10.26
N ALA A 601 8.98 -7.31 10.75
CA ALA A 601 10.02 -8.04 10.00
C ALA A 601 9.37 -9.20 9.22
N ALA A 602 9.85 -9.53 8.03
CA ALA A 602 9.36 -10.73 7.33
C ALA A 602 9.69 -12.01 8.15
N PRO A 603 8.84 -13.06 8.13
CA PRO A 603 9.00 -14.21 9.02
C PRO A 603 10.36 -14.90 8.89
N GLY A 604 10.86 -15.04 7.64
CA GLY A 604 12.16 -15.64 7.35
C GLY A 604 13.37 -14.71 7.49
N TYR A 605 13.18 -13.43 7.87
CA TYR A 605 14.26 -12.44 7.88
C TYR A 605 14.91 -12.32 9.26
N ALA A 606 15.83 -13.24 9.56
CA ALA A 606 16.49 -13.35 10.86
C ALA A 606 17.16 -12.05 11.32
N ALA A 607 17.91 -11.35 10.45
CA ALA A 607 18.58 -10.10 10.82
C ALA A 607 17.59 -9.00 11.21
N ALA A 608 16.48 -8.85 10.48
CA ALA A 608 15.44 -7.88 10.83
C ALA A 608 14.73 -8.22 12.14
N LYS A 609 14.47 -9.50 12.43
CA LYS A 609 13.94 -9.94 13.74
C LYS A 609 14.91 -9.67 14.88
N LEU A 610 16.22 -9.86 14.64
CA LEU A 610 17.26 -9.55 15.62
C LEU A 610 17.36 -8.05 15.91
N ILE A 611 17.14 -7.19 14.91
CA ILE A 611 17.04 -5.73 15.11
C ILE A 611 15.83 -5.38 15.99
N ILE A 612 14.66 -6.01 15.79
CA ILE A 612 13.49 -5.80 16.69
C ILE A 612 13.85 -6.17 18.13
N LYS A 613 14.51 -7.32 18.32
CA LYS A 613 14.96 -7.76 19.65
C LYS A 613 15.91 -6.75 20.29
N LEU A 614 16.90 -6.27 19.52
CA LEU A 614 17.85 -5.27 20.01
C LEU A 614 17.17 -3.96 20.39
N ILE A 615 16.18 -3.49 19.60
CA ILE A 615 15.41 -2.28 19.95
C ILE A 615 14.70 -2.46 21.30
N ASN A 616 14.02 -3.59 21.51
CA ASN A 616 13.33 -3.85 22.77
C ASN A 616 14.29 -3.98 23.96
N ASP A 617 15.45 -4.61 23.78
CA ASP A 617 16.44 -4.77 24.84
C ASP A 617 17.10 -3.45 25.22
N VAL A 618 17.45 -2.63 24.24
CA VAL A 618 17.92 -1.26 24.51
C VAL A 618 16.82 -0.44 25.18
N ALA A 619 15.56 -0.58 24.75
CA ALA A 619 14.44 0.13 25.36
C ALA A 619 14.23 -0.24 26.83
N ASP A 620 14.37 -1.52 27.20
CA ASP A 620 14.25 -1.97 28.59
C ASP A 620 15.31 -1.31 29.50
N PHE A 621 16.57 -1.30 29.06
CA PHE A 621 17.66 -0.63 29.80
C PHE A 621 17.46 0.89 29.89
N VAL A 622 17.17 1.54 28.77
CA VAL A 622 16.99 3.01 28.72
C VAL A 622 15.79 3.44 29.56
N ASN A 623 14.67 2.74 29.47
CA ASN A 623 13.44 3.15 30.13
C ASN A 623 13.47 2.97 31.66
N ASN A 624 14.28 2.02 32.16
CA ASN A 624 14.42 1.70 33.58
C ASN A 624 15.63 2.35 34.26
N ASP A 625 16.54 2.98 33.51
CA ASP A 625 17.65 3.75 34.10
C ASP A 625 17.14 5.07 34.69
N PRO A 626 17.28 5.32 36.00
CA PRO A 626 16.83 6.56 36.63
C PRO A 626 17.44 7.83 36.03
N ALA A 627 18.65 7.74 35.45
CA ALA A 627 19.31 8.87 34.79
C ALA A 627 18.57 9.33 33.52
N MET A 628 17.71 8.49 32.94
CA MET A 628 16.95 8.80 31.72
C MET A 628 15.59 9.45 32.01
N HIS A 629 15.14 9.48 33.27
CA HIS A 629 13.81 9.96 33.63
C HIS A 629 13.62 11.42 33.16
N GLY A 630 12.61 11.63 32.31
CA GLY A 630 12.26 12.94 31.77
C GLY A 630 13.15 13.40 30.61
N LEU A 631 14.16 12.62 30.21
CA LEU A 631 15.12 12.96 29.15
C LEU A 631 15.06 12.02 27.95
N LEU A 632 14.93 10.71 28.17
CA LEU A 632 14.91 9.73 27.09
C LEU A 632 13.96 8.57 27.40
N LYS A 633 13.08 8.26 26.44
CA LYS A 633 12.28 7.04 26.41
C LYS A 633 12.37 6.39 25.03
N VAL A 634 12.32 5.06 24.99
CA VAL A 634 12.30 4.28 23.75
C VAL A 634 11.10 3.35 23.78
N VAL A 635 10.31 3.33 22.73
CA VAL A 635 9.08 2.53 22.65
C VAL A 635 9.03 1.79 21.32
N PHE A 636 8.72 0.50 21.38
CA PHE A 636 8.35 -0.28 20.21
C PHE A 636 6.85 -0.54 20.25
N ILE A 637 6.08 0.05 19.33
CA ILE A 637 4.64 -0.20 19.21
C ILE A 637 4.44 -1.44 18.31
N PRO A 638 3.86 -2.54 18.83
CA PRO A 638 3.68 -3.77 18.08
C PRO A 638 2.56 -3.65 17.04
N ASN A 639 2.53 -4.63 16.13
CA ASN A 639 1.48 -4.83 15.12
C ASN A 639 1.15 -3.61 14.26
N TYR A 640 2.17 -2.88 13.80
CA TYR A 640 1.99 -1.74 12.91
C TYR A 640 1.01 -2.04 11.76
N ASN A 641 -0.08 -1.28 11.70
CA ASN A 641 -1.14 -1.35 10.70
C ASN A 641 -1.68 0.07 10.40
N VAL A 642 -2.77 0.19 9.63
CA VAL A 642 -3.30 1.50 9.24
C VAL A 642 -3.94 2.20 10.43
N ALA A 643 -4.70 1.48 11.26
CA ALA A 643 -5.31 2.03 12.46
C ALA A 643 -4.25 2.68 13.39
N ILE A 644 -3.20 1.94 13.74
CA ILE A 644 -2.09 2.45 14.57
C ILE A 644 -1.37 3.60 13.87
N ALA A 645 -1.17 3.53 12.55
CA ALA A 645 -0.58 4.62 11.79
C ALA A 645 -1.41 5.92 11.88
N THR A 646 -2.74 5.83 11.94
CA THR A 646 -3.60 7.01 12.09
C THR A 646 -3.51 7.67 13.46
N ASP A 647 -2.94 7.00 14.46
CA ASP A 647 -2.63 7.60 15.76
C ASP A 647 -1.18 8.12 15.85
N ILE A 648 -0.22 7.35 15.32
CA ILE A 648 1.20 7.72 15.38
C ILE A 648 1.51 8.95 14.52
N ILE A 649 1.02 8.99 13.28
CA ILE A 649 1.38 10.02 12.30
C ILE A 649 0.98 11.44 12.77
N PRO A 650 -0.25 11.70 13.25
CA PRO A 650 -0.64 13.03 13.73
C PRO A 650 0.16 13.51 14.95
N ALA A 651 0.68 12.58 15.75
CA ALA A 651 1.46 12.85 16.97
C ALA A 651 2.97 13.02 16.71
N THR A 652 3.46 12.71 15.51
CA THR A 652 4.90 12.75 15.20
C THR A 652 5.42 14.19 15.13
N ASP A 653 6.52 14.49 15.82
CA ASP A 653 7.25 15.76 15.69
C ASP A 653 8.37 15.62 14.65
N LEU A 654 9.19 14.58 14.78
CA LEU A 654 10.31 14.27 13.89
C LEU A 654 10.10 12.93 13.18
N SER A 655 10.22 12.95 11.86
CA SER A 655 10.00 11.81 10.97
C SER A 655 11.33 11.23 10.48
N GLU A 656 11.64 9.99 10.87
CA GLU A 656 12.88 9.29 10.51
C GLU A 656 12.79 8.63 9.12
N GLN A 657 13.45 9.25 8.13
CA GLN A 657 13.46 8.85 6.72
C GLN A 657 14.88 8.55 6.24
N ILE A 658 15.54 7.68 7.00
CA ILE A 658 16.98 7.48 6.95
C ILE A 658 17.41 6.27 6.13
N SER A 659 16.74 5.92 5.03
CA SER A 659 17.20 4.82 4.18
C SER A 659 18.57 5.13 3.55
N THR A 660 19.37 4.12 3.20
CA THR A 660 20.64 4.35 2.46
C THR A 660 20.32 4.97 1.10
N ALA A 661 21.01 6.06 0.73
CA ALA A 661 20.73 6.75 -0.54
C ALA A 661 20.78 5.80 -1.76
N GLY A 662 19.73 5.85 -2.59
CA GLY A 662 19.54 4.99 -3.76
C GLY A 662 18.78 3.68 -3.48
N THR A 663 18.28 3.45 -2.25
CA THR A 663 17.57 2.20 -1.90
C THR A 663 16.07 2.38 -1.73
N GLU A 664 15.59 3.57 -1.33
CA GLU A 664 14.17 3.86 -1.24
C GLU A 664 13.66 4.40 -2.58
N ALA A 665 12.77 3.65 -3.23
CA ALA A 665 12.20 4.07 -4.51
C ALA A 665 11.36 5.36 -4.40
N SER A 666 10.71 5.59 -3.27
CA SER A 666 9.87 6.77 -3.03
C SER A 666 9.66 6.95 -1.53
N GLY A 667 8.81 6.13 -0.93
CA GLY A 667 8.35 6.32 0.44
C GLY A 667 7.08 7.18 0.49
N THR A 668 6.06 6.67 1.18
CA THR A 668 4.79 7.39 1.39
C THR A 668 4.58 7.71 2.87
N GLY A 669 5.38 7.14 3.77
CA GLY A 669 5.32 7.42 5.21
C GLY A 669 5.78 8.85 5.53
N ASN A 670 6.87 9.28 4.90
CA ASN A 670 7.37 10.65 4.90
C ASN A 670 6.28 11.66 4.48
N MET A 671 5.58 11.40 3.38
CA MET A 671 4.51 12.28 2.89
C MET A 671 3.41 12.45 3.94
N LYS A 672 3.01 11.37 4.62
CA LYS A 672 1.93 11.43 5.63
C LYS A 672 2.34 12.23 6.85
N MET A 673 3.57 12.04 7.31
CA MET A 673 4.11 12.74 8.47
C MET A 673 4.33 14.23 8.20
N ALA A 674 4.92 14.57 7.06
CA ALA A 674 5.07 15.97 6.64
C ALA A 674 3.71 16.67 6.48
N LEU A 675 2.71 15.99 5.89
CA LEU A 675 1.34 16.50 5.77
C LEU A 675 0.66 16.73 7.14
N ASN A 676 1.14 16.08 8.19
CA ASN A 676 0.67 16.26 9.57
C ASN A 676 1.61 17.15 10.41
N GLY A 677 2.53 17.89 9.76
CA GLY A 677 3.40 18.86 10.41
C GLY A 677 4.60 18.27 11.15
N ALA A 678 4.99 17.04 10.85
CA ALA A 678 6.28 16.53 11.31
C ALA A 678 7.40 17.07 10.41
N LEU A 679 8.54 17.44 11.02
CA LEU A 679 9.76 17.73 10.25
C LEU A 679 10.47 16.42 9.91
N THR A 680 11.01 16.34 8.71
CA THR A 680 11.73 15.14 8.26
C THR A 680 13.21 15.26 8.60
N ILE A 681 13.79 14.19 9.16
CA ILE A 681 15.23 13.92 9.13
C ILE A 681 15.48 12.74 8.20
N GLY A 682 16.35 12.91 7.22
CA GLY A 682 16.49 11.91 6.18
C GLY A 682 17.70 12.09 5.28
N THR A 683 17.91 11.09 4.44
CA THR A 683 18.91 11.12 3.37
C THR A 683 18.34 11.75 2.10
N MET A 684 19.23 12.09 1.16
CA MET A 684 18.89 12.45 -0.22
C MET A 684 18.45 11.20 -1.01
N ASP A 685 17.30 10.65 -0.64
CA ASP A 685 16.77 9.40 -1.18
C ASP A 685 15.25 9.45 -1.38
N GLY A 686 14.77 8.71 -2.38
CA GLY A 686 13.35 8.60 -2.70
C GLY A 686 12.61 9.94 -2.74
N ALA A 687 11.44 9.98 -2.10
CA ALA A 687 10.58 11.17 -2.04
C ALA A 687 11.06 12.23 -1.05
N ASN A 688 12.14 12.00 -0.27
CA ASN A 688 12.70 13.06 0.57
C ASN A 688 13.27 14.20 -0.29
N VAL A 689 13.81 13.88 -1.47
CA VAL A 689 14.33 14.88 -2.42
C VAL A 689 13.20 15.79 -2.89
N GLU A 690 12.08 15.19 -3.30
CA GLU A 690 10.91 15.94 -3.72
C GLU A 690 10.29 16.72 -2.56
N ILE A 691 10.19 16.13 -1.36
CA ILE A 691 9.68 16.85 -0.18
C ILE A 691 10.55 18.07 0.10
N GLY A 692 11.88 17.93 0.12
CA GLY A 692 12.80 19.05 0.34
C GLY A 692 12.68 20.16 -0.71
N ALA A 693 12.40 19.80 -1.96
CA ALA A 693 12.13 20.76 -3.02
C ALA A 693 10.81 21.54 -2.81
N GLU A 694 9.74 20.87 -2.37
CA GLU A 694 8.43 21.49 -2.18
C GLU A 694 8.30 22.28 -0.87
N VAL A 695 8.84 21.76 0.24
CA VAL A 695 8.74 22.42 1.55
C VAL A 695 9.86 23.44 1.78
N GLY A 696 10.89 23.43 0.92
CA GLY A 696 12.11 24.21 1.04
C GLY A 696 13.17 23.53 1.92
N TRP A 697 14.42 23.56 1.46
CA TRP A 697 15.55 22.87 2.11
C TRP A 697 15.85 23.34 3.54
N ASP A 698 15.44 24.55 3.91
CA ASP A 698 15.56 25.05 5.29
C ASP A 698 14.57 24.35 6.25
N ASN A 699 13.52 23.71 5.72
CA ASN A 699 12.43 23.11 6.49
C ASN A 699 12.52 21.58 6.59
N ILE A 700 13.66 21.00 6.22
CA ILE A 700 13.97 19.57 6.30
C ILE A 700 15.41 19.36 6.77
N PHE A 701 15.66 18.27 7.49
CA PHE A 701 16.97 17.90 8.00
C PHE A 701 17.62 16.82 7.14
N ILE A 702 18.43 17.22 6.16
CA ILE A 702 19.15 16.30 5.29
C ILE A 702 20.55 16.00 5.83
N PHE A 703 20.95 14.73 5.77
CA PHE A 703 22.30 14.28 6.13
C PHE A 703 22.77 13.09 5.29
N GLY A 704 24.04 12.74 5.49
CA GLY A 704 24.65 11.51 4.97
C GLY A 704 25.09 11.62 3.52
N LEU A 705 25.62 10.51 3.02
CA LEU A 705 26.10 10.37 1.66
C LEU A 705 24.94 10.44 0.66
N ASN A 706 25.16 11.13 -0.45
CA ASN A 706 24.29 11.00 -1.62
C ASN A 706 24.63 9.71 -2.41
N ILE A 707 23.85 9.42 -3.46
CA ILE A 707 23.98 8.20 -4.27
C ILE A 707 25.37 8.10 -4.93
N GLU A 708 25.87 9.20 -5.49
CA GLU A 708 27.16 9.24 -6.18
C GLU A 708 28.32 9.06 -5.20
N GLU A 709 28.24 9.68 -4.02
CA GLU A 709 29.21 9.56 -2.94
C GLU A 709 29.23 8.15 -2.38
N ALA A 710 28.07 7.53 -2.15
CA ALA A 710 27.95 6.13 -1.72
C ALA A 710 28.57 5.17 -2.75
N ALA A 711 28.28 5.36 -4.04
CA ALA A 711 28.88 4.56 -5.12
C ALA A 711 30.40 4.78 -5.21
N LYS A 712 30.86 6.02 -5.06
CA LYS A 712 32.28 6.37 -5.04
C LYS A 712 33.00 5.71 -3.86
N LEU A 713 32.43 5.78 -2.66
CA LEU A 713 33.00 5.17 -1.45
C LEU A 713 33.19 3.67 -1.62
N ARG A 714 32.19 2.96 -2.16
CA ARG A 714 32.30 1.53 -2.47
C ARG A 714 33.41 1.22 -3.47
N ARG A 715 33.52 2.00 -4.56
CA ARG A 715 34.57 1.81 -5.58
C ARG A 715 35.99 2.01 -5.06
N HIS A 716 36.18 2.85 -4.04
CA HIS A 716 37.49 3.09 -3.43
C HIS A 716 37.86 2.05 -2.36
N GLY A 717 37.05 1.00 -2.15
CA GLY A 717 37.30 -0.04 -1.16
C GLY A 717 36.89 0.42 0.24
N TYR A 718 35.59 0.61 0.46
CA TYR A 718 35.03 0.95 1.77
C TYR A 718 35.45 -0.06 2.87
N ILE A 719 36.11 0.44 3.92
CA ILE A 719 36.51 -0.34 5.10
C ILE A 719 35.72 0.20 6.30
N PRO A 720 34.65 -0.50 6.74
CA PRO A 720 33.78 0.02 7.80
C PRO A 720 34.49 0.24 9.14
N ARG A 721 35.49 -0.57 9.46
CA ARG A 721 36.25 -0.49 10.72
C ARG A 721 36.98 0.85 10.90
N ASP A 722 37.39 1.51 9.82
CA ASP A 722 38.09 2.79 9.91
C ASP A 722 37.19 3.87 10.54
N HIS A 723 35.88 3.81 10.27
CA HIS A 723 34.89 4.71 10.89
C HIS A 723 34.73 4.43 12.39
N CYS A 724 34.79 3.18 12.83
CA CYS A 724 34.80 2.84 14.26
C CYS A 724 36.06 3.34 14.96
N HIS A 725 37.23 3.21 14.33
CA HIS A 725 38.49 3.67 14.92
C HIS A 725 38.57 5.19 15.01
N ALA A 726 37.94 5.90 14.07
CA ALA A 726 37.94 7.36 14.03
C ALA A 726 36.89 8.03 14.93
N ASN A 727 35.90 7.29 15.46
CA ASN A 727 34.81 7.85 16.27
C ASN A 727 34.60 7.05 17.57
N ASP A 728 35.00 7.65 18.70
CA ASP A 728 34.92 7.00 20.01
C ASP A 728 33.48 6.74 20.48
N GLU A 729 32.51 7.61 20.15
CA GLU A 729 31.10 7.40 20.52
C GLU A 729 30.47 6.25 19.73
N LEU A 730 30.82 6.13 18.44
CA LEU A 730 30.43 4.99 17.60
C LEU A 730 31.02 3.69 18.15
N ARG A 731 32.32 3.70 18.45
CA ARG A 731 33.01 2.53 19.05
C ARG A 731 32.35 2.11 20.35
N GLN A 732 32.08 3.07 21.25
CA GLN A 732 31.41 2.79 22.52
C GLN A 732 30.01 2.18 22.31
N ALA A 733 29.22 2.71 21.38
CA ALA A 733 27.88 2.16 21.09
C ALA A 733 27.95 0.72 20.56
N LEU A 734 28.87 0.45 19.63
CA LEU A 734 29.07 -0.90 19.09
C LEU A 734 29.62 -1.87 20.14
N ASP A 735 30.54 -1.42 20.98
CA ASP A 735 31.10 -2.24 22.06
C ASP A 735 30.02 -2.61 23.08
N MET A 736 29.15 -1.67 23.46
CA MET A 736 28.01 -1.98 24.35
C MET A 736 27.06 -3.01 23.76
N ILE A 737 26.72 -2.87 22.47
CA ILE A 737 25.85 -3.84 21.77
C ILE A 737 26.55 -5.21 21.68
N GLY A 738 27.83 -5.24 21.29
CA GLY A 738 28.57 -6.47 21.01
C GLY A 738 29.19 -7.17 22.21
N SER A 739 29.23 -6.54 23.39
CA SER A 739 29.73 -7.13 24.66
C SER A 739 28.63 -7.70 25.55
N GLY A 740 27.36 -7.55 25.16
CA GLY A 740 26.24 -8.02 25.95
C GLY A 740 25.73 -7.05 27.00
N TYR A 741 26.08 -5.75 26.93
CA TYR A 741 25.59 -4.75 27.90
C TYR A 741 24.06 -4.75 27.98
N PHE A 742 23.38 -4.84 26.83
CA PHE A 742 21.92 -4.90 26.73
C PHE A 742 21.36 -6.34 26.79
N SER A 743 22.20 -7.35 26.93
CA SER A 743 21.80 -8.76 27.00
C SER A 743 22.74 -9.56 27.95
N PRO A 744 22.82 -9.21 29.24
CA PRO A 744 23.81 -9.77 30.16
C PRO A 744 23.69 -11.29 30.34
N GLU A 745 22.50 -11.85 30.14
CA GLU A 745 22.24 -13.30 30.21
C GLU A 745 22.72 -14.04 28.95
N GLU A 746 22.82 -13.35 27.82
CA GLU A 746 23.29 -13.88 26.54
C GLU A 746 24.24 -12.85 25.86
N PRO A 747 25.49 -12.72 26.33
CA PRO A 747 26.35 -11.61 25.91
C PRO A 747 26.66 -11.58 24.41
N GLU A 748 26.65 -12.74 23.75
CA GLU A 748 26.94 -12.88 22.32
C GLU A 748 25.70 -12.68 21.42
N ARG A 749 24.50 -12.46 21.98
CA ARG A 749 23.23 -12.42 21.22
C ARG A 749 23.28 -11.47 20.03
N PHE A 750 23.90 -10.30 20.21
CA PHE A 750 23.95 -9.23 19.20
C PHE A 750 25.31 -9.13 18.48
N ARG A 751 26.22 -10.08 18.73
CA ARG A 751 27.55 -10.09 18.10
C ARG A 751 27.47 -10.08 16.57
N ALA A 752 26.54 -10.87 16.02
CA ALA A 752 26.30 -10.95 14.58
C ALA A 752 25.93 -9.58 13.95
N ILE A 753 25.26 -8.69 14.69
CA ILE A 753 24.95 -7.33 14.21
C ILE A 753 26.25 -6.53 14.06
N VAL A 754 27.09 -6.53 15.10
CA VAL A 754 28.36 -5.79 15.10
C VAL A 754 29.33 -6.35 14.07
N ASP A 755 29.39 -7.68 13.92
CA ASP A 755 30.23 -8.32 12.92
C ASP A 755 29.76 -8.00 11.49
N ASN A 756 28.45 -7.96 11.23
CA ASN A 756 27.94 -7.54 9.92
C ASN A 756 28.30 -6.08 9.58
N LEU A 757 28.29 -5.18 10.57
CA LEU A 757 28.67 -3.78 10.38
C LEU A 757 30.18 -3.57 10.26
N THR A 758 31.01 -4.44 10.83
CA THR A 758 32.47 -4.21 10.84
C THR A 758 33.21 -5.12 9.87
N GLN A 759 32.91 -6.41 9.87
CA GLN A 759 33.56 -7.46 9.08
C GLN A 759 32.73 -7.83 7.84
N GLY A 760 31.41 -7.77 7.94
CA GLY A 760 30.47 -8.06 6.85
C GLY A 760 30.34 -6.94 5.81
N GLY A 761 31.18 -5.90 5.90
CA GLY A 761 31.29 -4.85 4.90
C GLY A 761 30.27 -3.72 5.01
N ASP A 762 29.40 -3.71 6.04
CA ASP A 762 28.37 -2.69 6.27
C ASP A 762 27.65 -2.32 4.96
N ARG A 763 26.93 -3.31 4.41
CA ARG A 763 26.29 -3.22 3.10
C ARG A 763 25.48 -1.94 2.93
N PHE A 764 24.92 -1.36 4.00
CA PHE A 764 24.04 -0.20 3.95
C PHE A 764 24.67 1.10 4.50
N LEU A 765 26.00 1.13 4.64
CA LEU A 765 26.78 2.33 4.98
C LEU A 765 26.32 3.01 6.29
N LEU A 766 25.91 2.23 7.29
CA LEU A 766 25.49 2.76 8.59
C LEU A 766 26.65 3.48 9.28
N LEU A 767 27.85 2.89 9.25
CA LEU A 767 29.01 3.45 9.96
C LEU A 767 29.55 4.70 9.26
N ALA A 768 29.47 4.75 7.93
CA ALA A 768 29.85 5.92 7.16
C ALA A 768 28.94 7.12 7.43
N ASP A 769 27.62 6.90 7.55
CA ASP A 769 26.64 7.97 7.78
C ASP A 769 26.43 8.34 9.26
N TYR A 770 26.95 7.53 10.19
CA TYR A 770 26.69 7.68 11.62
C TYR A 770 27.03 9.08 12.16
N ALA A 771 28.21 9.62 11.87
CA ALA A 771 28.62 10.92 12.40
C ALA A 771 27.71 12.05 11.86
N ALA A 772 27.45 12.04 10.55
CA ALA A 772 26.56 13.02 9.92
C ALA A 772 25.13 12.94 10.48
N TYR A 773 24.64 11.74 10.78
CA TYR A 773 23.34 11.54 11.40
C TYR A 773 23.28 12.14 12.82
N VAL A 774 24.27 11.82 13.67
CA VAL A 774 24.35 12.35 15.04
C VAL A 774 24.47 13.88 15.04
N ASP A 775 25.26 14.46 14.15
CA ASP A 775 25.38 15.91 14.01
C ASP A 775 24.07 16.55 13.54
N CYS A 776 23.34 15.89 12.64
CA CYS A 776 22.04 16.34 12.20
C CYS A 776 21.00 16.31 13.33
N GLN A 777 21.03 15.27 14.17
CA GLN A 777 20.18 15.18 15.36
C GLN A 777 20.45 16.28 16.38
N LEU A 778 21.69 16.78 16.50
CA LEU A 778 21.99 17.96 17.31
C LEU A 778 21.36 19.24 16.73
N LYS A 779 21.25 19.37 15.40
CA LYS A 779 20.53 20.48 14.76
C LYS A 779 19.03 20.42 15.05
N VAL A 780 18.47 19.21 15.13
CA VAL A 780 17.07 19.00 15.54
C VAL A 780 16.87 19.51 16.97
N ASP A 781 17.72 19.11 17.92
CA ASP A 781 17.65 19.58 19.31
C ASP A 781 17.75 21.12 19.41
N ALA A 782 18.69 21.71 18.65
CA ALA A 782 18.86 23.16 18.61
C ALA A 782 17.65 23.91 18.04
N LEU A 783 16.95 23.33 17.05
CA LEU A 783 15.73 23.92 16.50
C LEU A 783 14.53 23.73 17.43
N TYR A 784 14.36 22.56 18.04
CA TYR A 784 13.21 22.28 18.90
C TYR A 784 13.22 23.15 20.18
N ASN A 785 14.40 23.58 20.63
CA ASN A 785 14.55 24.62 21.66
C ASN A 785 14.10 26.03 21.22
N LYS A 786 13.71 26.21 19.95
CA LYS A 786 13.14 27.44 19.38
C LYS A 786 11.70 27.17 18.93
N PRO A 787 10.72 27.08 19.86
CA PRO A 787 9.38 26.57 19.57
C PRO A 787 8.62 27.38 18.52
N ASP A 788 8.86 28.69 18.45
CA ASP A 788 8.23 29.55 17.44
C ASP A 788 8.71 29.22 16.01
N GLU A 789 10.02 28.98 15.85
CA GLU A 789 10.60 28.60 14.56
C GLU A 789 10.23 27.16 14.21
N TRP A 790 10.21 26.24 15.18
CA TRP A 790 9.72 24.88 14.94
C TRP A 790 8.29 24.87 14.40
N ALA A 791 7.39 25.63 15.04
CA ALA A 791 6.00 25.77 14.59
C ALA A 791 5.91 26.35 13.18
N ARG A 792 6.71 27.39 12.88
CA ARG A 792 6.80 27.99 11.54
C ARG A 792 7.16 26.95 10.48
N LYS A 793 8.24 26.19 10.71
CA LYS A 793 8.71 25.14 9.77
C LYS A 793 7.73 23.99 9.61
N ALA A 794 7.06 23.59 10.71
CA ALA A 794 6.03 22.55 10.67
C ALA A 794 4.82 22.96 9.82
N ILE A 795 4.37 24.22 9.94
CA ILE A 795 3.29 24.76 9.11
C ILE A 795 3.70 24.85 7.64
N LEU A 796 4.94 25.29 7.36
CA LEU A 796 5.47 25.34 5.99
C LEU A 796 5.59 23.96 5.35
N ASN A 797 5.90 22.92 6.14
CA ASN A 797 5.82 21.54 5.65
C ASN A 797 4.39 21.23 5.20
N VAL A 798 3.38 21.42 6.04
CA VAL A 798 1.97 21.18 5.67
C VAL A 798 1.58 21.97 4.41
N ALA A 799 1.98 23.23 4.33
CA ALA A 799 1.69 24.10 3.18
C ALA A 799 2.32 23.59 1.87
N GLY A 800 3.54 23.05 1.93
CA GLY A 800 4.27 22.52 0.78
C GLY A 800 3.86 21.10 0.34
N MET A 801 2.89 20.45 1.02
CA MET A 801 2.57 19.05 0.71
C MET A 801 1.58 18.84 -0.46
N GLY A 802 1.13 19.90 -1.13
CA GLY A 802 0.12 19.82 -2.19
C GLY A 802 0.42 18.80 -3.29
N LYS A 803 1.67 18.77 -3.78
CA LYS A 803 2.15 17.84 -4.83
C LYS A 803 1.92 16.36 -4.49
N PHE A 804 1.90 16.00 -3.21
CA PHE A 804 1.89 14.61 -2.76
C PHE A 804 0.49 14.00 -2.57
N SER A 805 -0.56 14.67 -3.08
CA SER A 805 -1.88 14.06 -3.19
C SER A 805 -1.87 12.88 -4.18
N SER A 806 -2.46 11.75 -3.79
CA SER A 806 -2.71 10.65 -4.73
C SER A 806 -3.68 11.03 -5.85
N ASP A 807 -4.47 12.10 -5.70
CA ASP A 807 -5.33 12.60 -6.78
C ASP A 807 -4.50 13.13 -7.95
N ARG A 808 -3.40 13.85 -7.65
CA ARG A 808 -2.44 14.31 -8.66
C ARG A 808 -1.83 13.11 -9.37
N SER A 809 -1.31 12.12 -8.62
CA SER A 809 -0.75 10.90 -9.21
C SER A 809 -1.77 10.22 -10.14
N ILE A 810 -3.00 10.01 -9.69
CA ILE A 810 -4.05 9.37 -10.50
C ILE A 810 -4.43 10.21 -11.72
N GLY A 811 -4.47 11.53 -11.61
CA GLY A 811 -4.66 12.42 -12.76
C GLY A 811 -3.57 12.23 -13.82
N GLU A 812 -2.30 12.15 -13.39
CA GLU A 812 -1.18 11.88 -14.28
C GLU A 812 -1.24 10.47 -14.90
N TYR A 813 -1.61 9.43 -14.15
CA TYR A 813 -1.83 8.09 -14.71
C TYR A 813 -2.95 8.12 -15.76
N ALA A 814 -4.07 8.77 -15.46
CA ALA A 814 -5.21 8.87 -16.36
C ALA A 814 -4.87 9.56 -17.68
N GLU A 815 -4.08 10.63 -17.63
CA GLU A 815 -3.66 11.41 -18.80
C GLU A 815 -2.52 10.73 -19.58
N LYS A 816 -1.42 10.41 -18.89
CA LYS A 816 -0.15 10.01 -19.52
C LYS A 816 -0.09 8.53 -19.89
N ILE A 817 -0.87 7.69 -19.21
CA ILE A 817 -0.82 6.22 -19.36
C ILE A 817 -2.17 5.69 -19.85
N TRP A 818 -3.22 5.74 -19.02
CA TRP A 818 -4.46 5.02 -19.28
C TRP A 818 -5.31 5.62 -20.39
N ARG A 819 -5.17 6.93 -20.63
CA ARG A 819 -6.01 7.72 -21.55
C ARG A 819 -7.50 7.56 -21.18
N VAL A 820 -7.82 7.79 -19.91
CA VAL A 820 -9.18 7.64 -19.36
C VAL A 820 -9.66 8.97 -18.83
N GLU A 821 -10.91 9.31 -19.13
CA GLU A 821 -11.54 10.55 -18.65
C GLU A 821 -12.45 10.27 -17.45
N PRO A 822 -12.48 11.19 -16.46
CA PRO A 822 -13.43 11.10 -15.37
C PRO A 822 -14.85 11.40 -15.85
N LEU A 823 -15.83 10.68 -15.32
CA LEU A 823 -17.22 10.96 -15.63
C LEU A 823 -17.73 12.18 -14.83
N PRO A 824 -18.43 13.14 -15.47
CA PRO A 824 -18.88 14.36 -14.80
C PRO A 824 -19.64 14.09 -13.50
N LYS A 825 -19.42 14.88 -12.45
CA LYS A 825 -20.18 14.76 -11.20
C LYS A 825 -21.67 14.99 -11.52
N ARG A 826 -22.53 14.02 -11.20
CA ARG A 826 -23.98 14.26 -11.24
C ARG A 826 -24.31 15.23 -10.12
N GLN A 827 -24.83 16.41 -10.47
CA GLN A 827 -25.40 17.33 -9.50
C GLN A 827 -26.44 16.58 -8.67
N THR A 828 -26.45 16.79 -7.35
CA THR A 828 -27.43 16.14 -6.48
C THR A 828 -28.85 16.52 -6.92
N ILE A 829 -29.84 15.67 -6.64
CA ILE A 829 -31.26 15.99 -6.90
C ILE A 829 -31.63 17.36 -6.27
N ARG A 830 -31.02 17.73 -5.14
CA ARG A 830 -31.13 19.06 -4.50
C ARG A 830 -30.59 20.20 -5.35
N GLN A 831 -29.41 20.04 -5.97
CA GLN A 831 -28.83 21.05 -6.86
C GLN A 831 -29.63 21.17 -8.16
N GLN A 832 -30.13 20.05 -8.67
CA GLN A 832 -30.97 20.03 -9.88
C GLN A 832 -32.34 20.66 -9.62
N ALA A 833 -32.91 20.49 -8.42
CA ALA A 833 -34.13 21.20 -7.99
C ALA A 833 -33.89 22.71 -7.80
N GLN A 834 -32.73 23.12 -7.27
CA GLN A 834 -32.38 24.56 -7.15
C GLN A 834 -32.14 25.23 -8.51
N LEU A 835 -31.53 24.53 -9.46
CA LEU A 835 -31.36 25.02 -10.84
C LEU A 835 -32.69 25.08 -11.59
N ASN A 836 -33.57 24.09 -11.41
CA ASN A 836 -34.91 24.10 -12.02
C ASN A 836 -35.79 25.22 -11.43
N MET A 837 -35.70 25.50 -10.12
CA MET A 837 -36.37 26.65 -9.50
C MET A 837 -35.75 28.00 -9.90
N ALA A 838 -34.47 28.05 -10.27
CA ALA A 838 -33.83 29.26 -10.78
C ALA A 838 -34.14 29.51 -12.28
N SER A 839 -34.70 28.53 -12.99
CA SER A 839 -35.07 28.62 -14.41
C SER A 839 -36.56 28.86 -14.67
N GLU A 840 -37.40 28.94 -13.65
CA GLU A 840 -38.81 29.33 -13.80
C GLU A 840 -38.94 30.86 -13.72
N GLU A 841 -38.91 31.53 -14.87
CA GLU A 841 -39.45 32.90 -14.98
C GLU A 841 -40.95 32.88 -14.69
N PRO A 842 -41.49 33.85 -13.92
CA PRO A 842 -42.91 33.90 -13.62
C PRO A 842 -43.69 34.25 -14.90
N LEU A 843 -44.54 33.31 -15.34
CA LEU A 843 -45.58 33.56 -16.34
C LEU A 843 -46.42 34.76 -15.88
N ALA A 844 -46.18 35.90 -16.52
CA ALA A 844 -46.99 37.10 -16.38
C ALA A 844 -48.40 36.80 -16.87
N VAL A 845 -49.36 36.83 -15.94
CA VAL A 845 -50.79 36.87 -16.24
C VAL A 845 -51.10 38.25 -16.83
N ALA A 846 -51.60 38.29 -18.06
CA ALA A 846 -52.23 39.47 -18.65
C ALA A 846 -53.46 39.07 -19.47
N TYR A 847 -54.62 39.45 -18.90
CA TYR A 847 -55.98 39.61 -19.43
C TYR A 847 -56.60 38.53 -20.34
#